data_AF-A0AAN6XYF0-F1
#
_entry.id   AF-A0AAN6XYF0-F1
#
_cell.length_a   1.000
_cell.length_b   1.000
_cell.length_c   1.000
_cell.angle_alpha   90.00
_cell.angle_beta   90.00
_cell.angle_gamma   90.00
#
_symmetry.space_group_name_H-M   'P 1'
#
loop_
_entity.id
_entity.type
_entity.pdbx_description
1 polymer ?
#
loop_
_entity_poly.entity_id
_entity_poly.type
_entity_poly.pdbx_seq_one_letter_code
_entity_poly.pdbx_strand_id
1 'polypeptide(L)'
;MDDRFEQVWSRSGDYPETHLRPLKSHEYHERNCRRERLEREQDSLFDHTQQKIEFWETERENKFGSHEFRTIRDMKAHLDETKNAPQIRHTFIESDDSRSPVNCHPDLLKSLFTYHQVEPSFLDAIHTFGDQDDPKDLCLMNFNSFDTLTVREDKLVAVPKLNRSGREINMSYLLRAPEAKKNKGWKWQIRQAAVYQSFDTETGKSFWCTIKGNDEFNKRIKRSSPYLDLPSPNSTMNKIEVADCFVASLATHMVYFAWCDESWRDFINDIEDGIRGPLEMARSAPIDDDLEDTGSKLKTYPRSLRDTRRNSTMRSNKTPGGTAQGSKANSKRNTGLSARPGTLRKRSTMELIEGAHRALLRYMTGSSIKPKVTDPEKDAEGAPAAPATGGLFVVDDNASSRSSEEGHLVDTREVLNKFRFSDVQTLYTFSDRIRRAILTLTLNISVLGEMHEYFTQRLLNSDLQTFRHIREGCRENGDAIGEFLREVKSLSKRLETRRTQLECLGVLLAEGNSLYDGILQYRQLDISQRFQETSRRSADHMQVMANKTRVETASMHVITVVTMIFLPATFVATFFQSGVFLWNNDSPSQVNVMEQTGESYKYRADGFSLFAAVSVPMMVVTVGIWLYVFLSMRRSMARRMGVTSSRWSWGSRGSHGVATAEDGKMGAGALGEV
;
A
#
# COMPACT_ATOMS: atom_id res chain seq x y z
N MET A 1 7.12 57.91 -13.25
CA MET A 1 6.90 56.51 -12.83
C MET A 1 5.72 55.90 -13.57
N ASP A 2 4.64 56.64 -13.85
CA ASP A 2 3.52 56.15 -14.68
C ASP A 2 3.96 55.64 -16.06
N ASP A 3 4.88 56.34 -16.75
CA ASP A 3 5.43 55.87 -18.04
C ASP A 3 6.11 54.49 -17.96
N ARG A 4 6.72 54.16 -16.81
CA ARG A 4 7.40 52.88 -16.61
C ARG A 4 6.40 51.75 -16.38
N PHE A 5 5.31 51.99 -15.65
CA PHE A 5 4.23 51.02 -15.50
C PHE A 5 3.55 50.77 -16.85
N GLU A 6 3.22 51.82 -17.61
CA GLU A 6 2.61 51.66 -18.94
C GLU A 6 3.52 50.94 -19.94
N GLN A 7 4.83 51.22 -19.92
CA GLN A 7 5.80 50.50 -20.74
C GLN A 7 5.80 48.99 -20.41
N VAL A 8 5.80 48.66 -19.12
CA VAL A 8 5.78 47.28 -18.65
C VAL A 8 4.43 46.61 -18.94
N TRP A 9 3.33 47.35 -18.81
CA TRP A 9 1.98 46.89 -19.09
C TRP A 9 1.77 46.57 -20.57
N SER A 10 2.34 47.38 -21.46
CA SER A 10 2.33 47.12 -22.91
C SER A 10 3.04 45.81 -23.29
N ARG A 11 4.04 45.41 -22.50
CA ARG A 11 4.85 44.19 -22.67
C ARG A 11 4.36 43.02 -21.84
N SER A 12 3.08 42.98 -21.48
CA SER A 12 2.56 41.97 -20.55
C SER A 12 2.78 40.50 -20.95
N GLY A 13 3.02 40.22 -22.23
CA GLY A 13 3.41 38.88 -22.70
C GLY A 13 4.78 38.39 -22.21
N ASP A 14 5.65 39.30 -21.75
CA ASP A 14 7.00 39.00 -21.28
C ASP A 14 7.06 38.68 -19.77
N TYR A 15 5.91 38.51 -19.10
CA TYR A 15 5.89 38.07 -17.70
C TYR A 15 6.67 36.75 -17.53
N PRO A 16 7.53 36.60 -16.48
CA PRO A 16 7.73 37.45 -15.30
C PRO A 16 8.78 38.58 -15.42
N GLU A 17 9.33 38.90 -16.59
CA GLU A 17 10.34 39.96 -16.74
C GLU A 17 9.78 41.38 -16.53
N THR A 18 8.46 41.51 -16.66
CA THR A 18 7.66 42.72 -16.47
C THR A 18 7.40 43.08 -15.00
N HIS A 19 8.20 42.58 -14.07
CA HIS A 19 8.07 42.97 -12.67
C HIS A 19 8.81 44.30 -12.40
N LEU A 20 8.13 45.27 -11.81
CA LEU A 20 8.63 46.63 -11.59
C LEU A 20 9.65 46.71 -10.46
N ARG A 21 9.61 45.78 -9.51
CA ARG A 21 10.53 45.77 -8.38
C ARG A 21 11.96 45.43 -8.83
N PRO A 22 12.99 46.11 -8.30
CA PRO A 22 14.37 45.67 -8.47
C PRO A 22 14.56 44.28 -7.85
N LEU A 23 15.08 43.35 -8.66
CA LEU A 23 15.41 42.00 -8.20
C LEU A 23 16.69 42.02 -7.37
N LYS A 24 16.73 41.21 -6.32
CA LYS A 24 17.97 40.84 -5.64
C LYS A 24 18.76 39.89 -6.56
N SER A 25 20.07 39.80 -6.33
CA SER A 25 20.96 39.01 -7.20
C SER A 25 20.55 37.54 -7.36
N HIS A 26 20.05 36.89 -6.30
CA HIS A 26 19.57 35.50 -6.38
C HIS A 26 18.23 35.38 -7.13
N GLU A 27 17.33 36.37 -6.96
CA GLU A 27 16.00 36.36 -7.60
C GLU A 27 16.09 36.47 -9.13
N TYR A 28 17.16 37.06 -9.67
CA TYR A 28 17.35 37.17 -11.12
C TYR A 28 17.38 35.81 -11.81
N HIS A 29 18.18 34.87 -11.29
CA HIS A 29 18.30 33.52 -11.85
C HIS A 29 17.02 32.74 -11.66
N GLU A 30 16.41 32.81 -10.47
CA GLU A 30 15.16 32.10 -10.20
C GLU A 30 14.01 32.55 -11.10
N ARG A 31 13.87 33.87 -11.32
CA ARG A 31 12.86 34.42 -12.23
C ARG A 31 13.03 33.88 -13.65
N ASN A 32 14.26 33.81 -14.15
CA ASN A 32 14.52 33.31 -15.51
C ASN A 32 14.20 31.81 -15.61
N CYS A 33 14.57 31.01 -14.61
CA CYS A 33 14.18 29.59 -14.54
C CYS A 33 12.66 29.42 -14.54
N ARG A 34 11.92 30.26 -13.80
CA ARG A 34 10.45 30.25 -13.78
C ARG A 34 9.85 30.66 -15.12
N ARG A 35 10.42 31.65 -15.82
CA ARG A 35 10.02 32.02 -17.19
C ARG A 35 10.18 30.84 -18.15
N GLU A 36 11.36 30.23 -18.19
CA GLU A 36 11.65 29.10 -19.06
C GLU A 36 10.75 27.89 -18.76
N ARG A 37 10.42 27.66 -17.48
CA ARG A 37 9.48 26.61 -17.08
C ARG A 37 8.06 26.91 -17.54
N LEU A 38 7.59 28.15 -17.39
CA LEU A 38 6.27 28.57 -17.86
C LEU A 38 6.13 28.40 -19.38
N GLU A 39 7.14 28.81 -20.15
CA GLU A 39 7.16 28.64 -21.62
C GLU A 39 7.16 27.16 -22.04
N ARG A 40 7.90 26.31 -21.32
CA ARG A 40 8.01 24.88 -21.62
C ARG A 40 6.74 24.09 -21.30
N GLU A 41 6.06 24.45 -20.21
CA GLU A 41 4.92 23.67 -19.68
C GLU A 41 3.55 24.26 -20.07
N GLN A 42 3.51 25.40 -20.78
CA GLN A 42 2.27 26.12 -21.08
C GLN A 42 1.16 25.27 -21.71
N ASP A 43 1.51 24.36 -22.63
CA ASP A 43 0.51 23.53 -23.33
C ASP A 43 -0.12 22.46 -22.44
N SER A 44 0.62 22.00 -21.42
CA SER A 44 0.09 21.08 -20.41
C SER A 44 -0.64 21.82 -19.28
N LEU A 45 -0.27 23.09 -19.04
CA LEU A 45 -0.75 23.85 -17.89
C LEU A 45 -2.06 24.58 -18.18
N PHE A 46 -2.27 25.02 -19.42
CA PHE A 46 -3.37 25.89 -19.82
C PHE A 46 -4.28 25.23 -20.86
N ASP A 47 -5.59 25.39 -20.69
CA ASP A 47 -6.56 25.07 -21.73
C ASP A 47 -6.65 26.24 -22.71
N HIS A 48 -6.24 26.01 -23.95
CA HIS A 48 -6.32 27.00 -25.03
C HIS A 48 -7.77 27.20 -25.54
N THR A 49 -8.66 26.25 -25.27
CA THR A 49 -10.04 26.22 -25.76
C THR A 49 -11.04 26.86 -24.80
N GLN A 50 -10.82 26.71 -23.49
CA GLN A 50 -11.65 27.31 -22.44
C GLN A 50 -10.92 28.48 -21.78
N GLN A 51 -11.45 29.69 -21.96
CA GLN A 51 -10.88 30.90 -21.37
C GLN A 51 -11.91 31.54 -20.45
N LYS A 52 -11.67 31.50 -19.15
CA LYS A 52 -12.53 32.12 -18.15
C LYS A 52 -11.70 32.63 -16.97
N ILE A 53 -11.61 33.95 -16.85
CA ILE A 53 -11.20 34.61 -15.61
C ILE A 53 -12.38 35.41 -15.08
N GLU A 54 -12.68 35.25 -13.79
CA GLU A 54 -13.75 35.98 -13.15
C GLU A 54 -13.20 36.97 -12.12
N PHE A 55 -13.59 38.23 -12.23
CA PHE A 55 -13.33 39.25 -11.22
C PHE A 55 -14.56 39.45 -10.35
N TRP A 56 -14.32 39.51 -9.05
CA TRP A 56 -15.29 39.94 -8.07
C TRP A 56 -14.68 41.06 -7.24
N GLU A 57 -15.16 42.28 -7.46
CA GLU A 57 -14.46 43.50 -7.04
C GLU A 57 -15.40 44.58 -6.55
N THR A 58 -14.88 45.50 -5.74
CA THR A 58 -15.62 46.67 -5.25
C THR A 58 -15.79 47.69 -6.37
N GLU A 59 -17.04 48.04 -6.66
CA GLU A 59 -17.42 49.08 -7.61
C GLU A 59 -17.76 50.40 -6.90
N ARG A 60 -18.52 51.27 -7.58
CA ARG A 60 -19.05 52.50 -6.97
C ARG A 60 -19.88 52.15 -5.73
N GLU A 61 -19.76 52.98 -4.69
CA GLU A 61 -20.41 52.78 -3.39
C GLU A 61 -19.93 51.55 -2.59
N ASN A 62 -18.75 50.99 -2.90
CA ASN A 62 -18.20 49.77 -2.27
C ASN A 62 -19.10 48.53 -2.38
N LYS A 63 -20.03 48.50 -3.34
CA LYS A 63 -20.78 47.28 -3.66
C LYS A 63 -19.92 46.36 -4.51
N PHE A 64 -20.03 45.06 -4.30
CA PHE A 64 -19.31 44.11 -5.12
C PHE A 64 -20.03 43.81 -6.43
N GLY A 65 -19.30 43.87 -7.54
CA GLY A 65 -19.72 43.41 -8.86
C GLY A 65 -18.95 42.19 -9.32
N SER A 66 -19.53 41.45 -10.26
CA SER A 66 -18.96 40.23 -10.84
C SER A 66 -18.78 40.43 -12.34
N HIS A 67 -17.57 40.21 -12.84
CA HIS A 67 -17.20 40.42 -14.24
C HIS A 67 -16.49 39.18 -14.77
N GLU A 68 -16.94 38.62 -15.89
CA GLU A 68 -16.31 37.46 -16.53
C GLU A 68 -15.57 37.90 -17.80
N PHE A 69 -14.32 37.47 -17.93
CA PHE A 69 -13.47 37.78 -19.07
C PHE A 69 -13.04 36.51 -19.79
N ARG A 70 -13.26 36.51 -21.10
CA ARG A 70 -12.84 35.43 -22.02
C ARG A 70 -11.79 35.87 -23.01
N THR A 71 -11.54 37.17 -23.14
CA THR A 71 -10.54 37.72 -24.06
C THR A 71 -9.64 38.71 -23.35
N ILE A 72 -8.38 38.79 -23.81
CA ILE A 72 -7.39 39.74 -23.29
C ILE A 72 -7.84 41.18 -23.55
N ARG A 73 -8.49 41.44 -24.70
CA ARG A 73 -8.95 42.79 -25.05
C ARG A 73 -9.99 43.30 -24.05
N ASP A 74 -11.00 42.50 -23.74
CA ASP A 74 -12.09 42.90 -22.85
C ASP A 74 -11.57 43.09 -21.41
N MET A 75 -10.68 42.20 -20.97
CA MET A 75 -10.02 42.34 -19.66
C MET A 75 -9.18 43.62 -19.60
N LYS A 76 -8.33 43.88 -20.60
CA LYS A 76 -7.50 45.10 -20.63
C LYS A 76 -8.37 46.36 -20.67
N ALA A 77 -9.43 46.37 -21.48
CA ALA A 77 -10.39 47.48 -21.53
C ALA A 77 -11.00 47.76 -20.15
N HIS A 78 -11.48 46.72 -19.44
CA HIS A 78 -12.01 46.86 -18.09
C HIS A 78 -10.98 47.41 -17.09
N LEU A 79 -9.76 46.87 -17.14
CA LEU A 79 -8.65 47.30 -16.28
C LEU A 79 -8.27 48.77 -16.53
N ASP A 80 -8.26 49.22 -17.78
CA ASP A 80 -7.96 50.59 -18.17
C ASP A 80 -9.13 51.56 -17.94
N GLU A 81 -10.38 51.10 -18.01
CA GLU A 81 -11.60 51.90 -17.79
C GLU A 81 -11.85 52.22 -16.31
N THR A 82 -11.38 51.39 -15.38
CA THR A 82 -11.48 51.64 -13.93
C THR A 82 -10.66 52.87 -13.50
N LYS A 83 -11.20 54.08 -13.74
CA LYS A 83 -10.61 55.39 -13.36
C LYS A 83 -10.20 55.46 -11.89
N ASN A 84 -10.93 54.75 -11.03
CA ASN A 84 -10.53 54.46 -9.65
C ASN A 84 -10.38 52.94 -9.56
N ALA A 85 -9.13 52.45 -9.45
CA ALA A 85 -8.90 51.03 -9.20
C ALA A 85 -9.68 50.58 -7.96
N PRO A 86 -10.25 49.36 -7.95
CA PRO A 86 -11.09 48.87 -6.85
C PRO A 86 -10.30 48.85 -5.52
N GLN A 87 -11.03 48.92 -4.40
CA GLN A 87 -10.47 48.73 -3.07
C GLN A 87 -10.08 47.26 -2.85
N ILE A 88 -10.96 46.35 -3.26
CA ILE A 88 -10.74 44.90 -3.16
C ILE A 88 -11.07 44.27 -4.50
N ARG A 89 -10.16 43.44 -5.00
CA ARG A 89 -10.38 42.60 -6.18
C ARG A 89 -10.03 41.16 -5.87
N HIS A 90 -10.99 40.27 -6.07
CA HIS A 90 -10.76 38.84 -6.13
C HIS A 90 -10.80 38.38 -7.57
N THR A 91 -9.79 37.63 -7.98
CA THR A 91 -9.72 36.99 -9.27
C THR A 91 -9.76 35.48 -9.08
N PHE A 92 -10.71 34.84 -9.76
CA PHE A 92 -10.86 33.39 -9.75
C PHE A 92 -10.49 32.83 -11.13
N ILE A 93 -9.63 31.82 -11.10
CA ILE A 93 -9.25 31.03 -12.27
C ILE A 93 -9.56 29.58 -11.95
N GLU A 94 -10.47 29.00 -12.72
CA GLU A 94 -11.04 27.68 -12.47
C GLU A 94 -10.37 26.63 -13.36
N SER A 95 -10.47 25.37 -12.96
CA SER A 95 -10.23 24.20 -13.82
C SER A 95 -11.29 23.14 -13.56
N ASP A 96 -11.51 22.21 -14.49
CA ASP A 96 -12.53 21.17 -14.34
C ASP A 96 -12.22 20.25 -13.14
N ASP A 97 -10.94 19.93 -12.95
CA ASP A 97 -10.41 19.40 -11.70
C ASP A 97 -8.94 19.81 -11.46
N SER A 98 -8.37 19.42 -10.32
CA SER A 98 -7.00 19.78 -9.94
C SER A 98 -5.90 19.16 -10.82
N ARG A 99 -6.26 18.27 -11.75
CA ARG A 99 -5.37 17.58 -12.70
C ARG A 99 -5.68 17.94 -14.15
N SER A 100 -6.62 18.87 -14.35
CA SER A 100 -6.95 19.40 -15.66
C SER A 100 -6.13 20.66 -15.89
N PRO A 101 -5.85 21.01 -17.15
CA PRO A 101 -5.36 22.34 -17.50
C PRO A 101 -6.22 23.44 -16.87
N VAL A 102 -5.58 24.54 -16.52
CA VAL A 102 -6.26 25.74 -16.01
C VAL A 102 -7.06 26.36 -17.16
N ASN A 103 -8.33 26.69 -16.93
CA ASN A 103 -9.26 27.21 -17.95
C ASN A 103 -8.96 28.69 -18.29
N CYS A 104 -7.73 28.97 -18.68
CA CYS A 104 -7.18 30.30 -18.92
C CYS A 104 -6.08 30.23 -19.98
N HIS A 105 -6.10 31.16 -20.94
CA HIS A 105 -4.99 31.29 -21.89
C HIS A 105 -3.73 31.85 -21.20
N PRO A 106 -2.50 31.41 -21.57
CA PRO A 106 -1.26 31.90 -20.97
C PRO A 106 -1.13 33.43 -20.99
N ASP A 107 -1.46 34.06 -22.11
CA ASP A 107 -1.35 35.52 -22.26
C ASP A 107 -2.34 36.31 -21.40
N LEU A 108 -3.50 35.71 -21.09
CA LEU A 108 -4.49 36.30 -20.20
C LEU A 108 -3.95 36.31 -18.76
N LEU A 109 -3.37 35.18 -18.32
CA LEU A 109 -2.72 35.06 -17.01
C LEU A 109 -1.53 36.01 -16.91
N LYS A 110 -0.61 35.98 -17.89
CA LYS A 110 0.56 36.87 -17.93
C LYS A 110 0.14 38.33 -17.86
N SER A 111 -0.92 38.71 -18.58
CA SER A 111 -1.48 40.06 -18.50
C SER A 111 -2.02 40.39 -17.12
N LEU A 112 -2.84 39.53 -16.52
CA LEU A 112 -3.32 39.73 -15.16
C LEU A 112 -2.14 39.91 -14.17
N PHE A 113 -1.12 39.06 -14.28
CA PHE A 113 0.02 39.04 -13.37
C PHE A 113 0.94 40.24 -13.56
N THR A 114 1.17 40.69 -14.79
CA THR A 114 1.86 41.96 -15.06
C THR A 114 1.07 43.13 -14.50
N TYR A 115 -0.24 43.21 -14.71
CA TYR A 115 -1.04 44.34 -14.23
C TYR A 115 -0.98 44.45 -12.71
N HIS A 116 -1.21 43.34 -12.02
CA HIS A 116 -1.22 43.30 -10.55
C HIS A 116 0.16 43.14 -9.92
N GLN A 117 1.22 43.05 -10.71
CA GLN A 117 2.59 42.83 -10.23
C GLN A 117 2.69 41.59 -9.34
N VAL A 118 2.07 40.48 -9.77
CA VAL A 118 2.11 39.20 -9.06
C VAL A 118 3.54 38.68 -9.01
N GLU A 119 3.98 38.30 -7.82
CA GLU A 119 5.36 37.92 -7.59
C GLU A 119 5.69 36.58 -8.30
N PRO A 120 6.85 36.46 -8.99
CA PRO A 120 7.15 35.29 -9.81
C PRO A 120 7.16 33.93 -9.09
N SER A 121 7.49 33.87 -7.79
CA SER A 121 7.44 32.63 -7.00
C SER A 121 6.04 32.01 -6.90
N PHE A 122 4.98 32.78 -7.18
CA PHE A 122 3.63 32.23 -7.27
C PHE A 122 3.51 31.19 -8.38
N LEU A 123 4.31 31.29 -9.45
CA LEU A 123 4.35 30.29 -10.54
C LEU A 123 4.64 28.88 -10.01
N ASP A 124 5.42 28.74 -8.93
CA ASP A 124 5.72 27.44 -8.34
C ASP A 124 4.44 26.74 -7.84
N ALA A 125 3.45 27.50 -7.35
CA ALA A 125 2.15 26.97 -6.97
C ALA A 125 1.29 26.65 -8.21
N ILE A 126 1.40 27.42 -9.29
CA ILE A 126 0.63 27.20 -10.53
C ILE A 126 1.07 25.93 -11.24
N HIS A 127 2.37 25.64 -11.27
CA HIS A 127 2.90 24.42 -11.87
C HIS A 127 2.44 23.12 -11.18
N THR A 128 1.74 23.21 -10.05
CA THR A 128 1.08 22.06 -9.42
C THR A 128 -0.21 21.65 -10.15
N PHE A 129 -0.75 22.50 -11.02
CA PHE A 129 -1.92 22.24 -11.87
C PHE A 129 -1.48 21.79 -13.27
N GLY A 130 -2.44 21.58 -14.18
CA GLY A 130 -2.18 21.11 -15.54
C GLY A 130 -2.57 19.64 -15.75
N ASP A 131 -2.54 19.21 -17.02
CA ASP A 131 -2.84 17.85 -17.45
C ASP A 131 -1.86 16.84 -16.81
N GLN A 132 -2.39 15.97 -15.95
CA GLN A 132 -1.62 15.09 -15.09
C GLN A 132 -2.33 13.75 -14.82
N ASP A 133 -1.70 12.64 -15.19
CA ASP A 133 -2.14 11.28 -14.81
C ASP A 133 -2.03 11.05 -13.28
N ASP A 134 -0.88 11.43 -12.71
CA ASP A 134 -0.58 11.38 -11.29
C ASP A 134 -0.29 12.79 -10.75
N PRO A 135 -0.67 13.10 -9.48
CA PRO A 135 -0.43 14.42 -8.90
C PRO A 135 1.08 14.72 -8.88
N LYS A 136 1.51 15.73 -9.64
CA LYS A 136 2.85 16.29 -9.53
C LYS A 136 2.99 17.06 -8.23
N ASP A 137 4.22 17.19 -7.74
CA ASP A 137 4.53 18.04 -6.59
C ASP A 137 3.68 17.71 -5.34
N LEU A 138 3.37 16.42 -5.15
CA LEU A 138 2.58 15.91 -4.03
C LEU A 138 3.18 16.32 -2.67
N CYS A 139 4.51 16.39 -2.58
CA CYS A 139 5.26 16.78 -1.40
C CYS A 139 5.57 18.29 -1.32
N LEU A 140 5.12 19.08 -2.31
CA LEU A 140 5.41 20.52 -2.32
C LEU A 140 4.56 21.22 -1.26
N MET A 141 5.26 21.76 -0.28
CA MET A 141 4.77 22.84 0.56
C MET A 141 5.11 24.15 -0.15
N ASN A 142 4.12 25.03 -0.28
CA ASN A 142 4.35 26.37 -0.83
C ASN A 142 3.74 27.39 0.13
N PHE A 143 4.61 28.18 0.74
CA PHE A 143 4.28 29.43 1.41
C PHE A 143 5.41 30.40 1.06
N ASN A 144 5.09 31.49 0.39
CA ASN A 144 6.02 32.58 0.15
C ASN A 144 5.41 33.85 0.73
N SER A 145 6.23 34.63 1.41
CA SER A 145 5.85 35.95 1.88
C SER A 145 6.92 36.95 1.47
N PHE A 146 6.47 38.13 1.08
CA PHE A 146 7.34 39.23 0.69
C PHE A 146 6.69 40.53 1.15
N ASP A 147 7.49 41.44 1.71
CA ASP A 147 7.00 42.75 2.12
C ASP A 147 8.00 43.87 1.79
N THR A 148 7.46 45.06 1.56
CA THR A 148 8.24 46.29 1.37
C THR A 148 8.17 47.23 2.57
N LEU A 149 7.76 46.74 3.74
CA LEU A 149 7.50 47.57 4.94
C LEU A 149 8.75 48.27 5.48
N THR A 150 9.92 47.66 5.28
CA THR A 150 11.23 48.21 5.69
C THR A 150 12.00 48.85 4.54
N VAL A 151 11.44 48.88 3.32
CA VAL A 151 12.08 49.51 2.17
C VAL A 151 11.99 51.02 2.34
N ARG A 152 13.09 51.71 2.04
CA ARG A 152 13.15 53.18 2.12
C ARG A 152 12.24 53.81 1.06
N GLU A 153 11.62 54.94 1.39
CA GLU A 153 10.69 55.66 0.51
C GLU A 153 11.28 55.95 -0.88
N ASP A 154 12.58 56.28 -0.97
CA ASP A 154 13.26 56.56 -2.24
C ASP A 154 13.36 55.35 -3.19
N LYS A 155 13.14 54.13 -2.67
CA LYS A 155 13.20 52.87 -3.42
C LYS A 155 11.84 52.19 -3.58
N LEU A 156 10.78 52.76 -3.00
CA LEU A 156 9.43 52.26 -3.21
C LEU A 156 9.02 52.49 -4.67
N VAL A 157 8.34 51.51 -5.23
CA VAL A 157 7.81 51.59 -6.59
C VAL A 157 6.30 51.74 -6.50
N ALA A 158 5.85 52.98 -6.39
CA ALA A 158 4.44 53.31 -6.43
C ALA A 158 3.87 53.03 -7.83
N VAL A 159 2.61 52.62 -7.88
CA VAL A 159 1.84 52.47 -9.12
C VAL A 159 0.59 53.36 -9.01
N PRO A 160 0.70 54.65 -9.35
CA PRO A 160 -0.39 55.62 -9.21
C PRO A 160 -1.67 55.21 -9.94
N LYS A 161 -1.56 54.61 -11.13
CA LYS A 161 -2.71 54.08 -11.88
C LYS A 161 -3.55 53.06 -11.09
N LEU A 162 -2.91 52.25 -10.24
CA LEU A 162 -3.61 51.31 -9.35
C LEU A 162 -3.97 51.93 -8.01
N ASN A 163 -3.55 53.18 -7.77
CA ASN A 163 -3.53 53.83 -6.47
C ASN A 163 -2.86 52.92 -5.43
N ARG A 164 -1.65 52.43 -5.75
CA ARG A 164 -0.77 51.66 -4.86
C ARG A 164 0.44 52.50 -4.51
N SER A 165 0.75 52.57 -3.22
CA SER A 165 1.91 53.26 -2.66
C SER A 165 3.22 52.52 -2.95
N GLY A 166 3.14 51.21 -3.19
CA GLY A 166 4.30 50.32 -3.28
C GLY A 166 4.76 49.80 -1.92
N ARG A 167 4.07 50.16 -0.82
CA ARG A 167 4.32 49.66 0.53
C ARG A 167 3.33 48.54 0.87
N GLU A 168 3.75 47.31 0.64
CA GLU A 168 2.85 46.17 0.48
C GLU A 168 3.30 44.94 1.27
N ILE A 169 2.31 44.10 1.57
CA ILE A 169 2.46 42.76 2.09
C ILE A 169 1.91 41.82 1.04
N ASN A 170 2.75 40.91 0.56
CA ASN A 170 2.41 39.91 -0.45
C ASN A 170 2.60 38.52 0.15
N MET A 171 1.63 37.64 -0.09
CA MET A 171 1.67 36.26 0.34
C MET A 171 1.16 35.34 -0.76
N SER A 172 1.79 34.19 -0.89
CA SER A 172 1.24 33.09 -1.67
C SER A 172 1.33 31.78 -0.92
N TYR A 173 0.32 30.94 -1.07
CA TYR A 173 0.33 29.63 -0.44
C TYR A 173 -0.50 28.60 -1.20
N LEU A 174 -0.17 27.34 -0.99
CA LEU A 174 -0.88 26.18 -1.51
C LEU A 174 -1.51 25.40 -0.36
N LEU A 175 -2.84 25.24 -0.41
CA LEU A 175 -3.59 24.47 0.57
C LEU A 175 -4.26 23.26 -0.09
N ARG A 176 -4.51 22.24 0.71
CA ARG A 176 -5.14 21.00 0.25
C ARG A 176 -6.22 20.51 1.21
N ALA A 177 -7.30 19.92 0.70
CA ALA A 177 -8.36 19.34 1.53
C ALA A 177 -9.05 18.16 0.83
N PRO A 178 -9.60 17.18 1.56
CA PRO A 178 -10.43 16.13 0.99
C PRO A 178 -11.79 16.69 0.56
N GLU A 179 -12.18 16.38 -0.68
CA GLU A 179 -13.50 16.68 -1.22
C GLU A 179 -14.17 15.41 -1.77
N ALA A 180 -15.49 15.31 -1.60
CA ALA A 180 -16.26 14.15 -2.05
C ALA A 180 -16.60 14.24 -3.55
N LYS A 181 -16.19 13.22 -4.31
CA LYS A 181 -16.62 12.93 -5.68
C LYS A 181 -18.03 12.33 -5.69
N LYS A 182 -18.76 12.58 -6.78
CA LYS A 182 -20.09 11.99 -7.04
C LYS A 182 -20.05 10.57 -7.64
N ASN A 183 -18.87 10.05 -7.99
CA ASN A 183 -18.72 8.80 -8.76
C ASN A 183 -18.75 7.53 -7.88
N LYS A 184 -18.98 6.37 -8.51
CA LYS A 184 -18.92 5.05 -7.86
C LYS A 184 -17.48 4.74 -7.41
N GLY A 185 -17.31 4.23 -6.18
CA GLY A 185 -16.02 3.80 -5.62
C GLY A 185 -15.58 4.63 -4.42
N TRP A 186 -14.26 4.79 -4.25
CA TRP A 186 -13.72 5.66 -3.20
C TRP A 186 -14.12 7.11 -3.46
N LYS A 187 -14.94 7.66 -2.58
CA LYS A 187 -15.58 8.96 -2.79
C LYS A 187 -14.66 10.14 -2.55
N TRP A 188 -13.48 9.98 -1.95
CA TRP A 188 -12.65 11.13 -1.59
C TRP A 188 -11.53 11.42 -2.58
N GLN A 189 -11.29 12.71 -2.83
CA GLN A 189 -10.12 13.21 -3.53
C GLN A 189 -9.51 14.37 -2.75
N ILE A 190 -8.18 14.34 -2.56
CA ILE A 190 -7.46 15.51 -2.07
C ILE A 190 -7.40 16.53 -3.22
N ARG A 191 -8.05 17.68 -3.02
CA ARG A 191 -8.04 18.83 -3.93
C ARG A 191 -7.06 19.86 -3.40
N GLN A 192 -6.54 20.70 -4.30
CA GLN A 192 -5.62 21.77 -3.94
C GLN A 192 -6.13 23.13 -4.42
N ALA A 193 -5.66 24.20 -3.79
CA ALA A 193 -5.93 25.57 -4.17
C ALA A 193 -4.69 26.43 -3.96
N ALA A 194 -4.29 27.15 -5.00
CA ALA A 194 -3.22 28.14 -4.93
C ALA A 194 -3.84 29.52 -4.74
N VAL A 195 -3.33 30.26 -3.76
CA VAL A 195 -3.82 31.59 -3.42
C VAL A 195 -2.65 32.54 -3.39
N TYR A 196 -2.80 33.67 -4.09
CA TYR A 196 -1.93 34.82 -4.00
C TYR A 196 -2.71 36.00 -3.43
N GLN A 197 -2.08 36.77 -2.58
CA GLN A 197 -2.62 37.96 -1.96
C GLN A 197 -1.56 39.06 -1.99
N SER A 198 -2.01 40.28 -2.25
CA SER A 198 -1.23 41.50 -2.08
C SER A 198 -2.10 42.52 -1.35
N PHE A 199 -1.53 43.22 -0.37
CA PHE A 199 -2.19 44.24 0.42
C PHE A 199 -1.31 45.46 0.59
N ASP A 200 -1.81 46.61 0.19
CA ASP A 200 -1.11 47.89 0.31
C ASP A 200 -1.43 48.55 1.66
N THR A 201 -0.39 48.76 2.46
CA THR A 201 -0.49 49.22 3.86
C THR A 201 -0.73 50.72 4.02
N GLU A 202 -0.70 51.49 2.93
CA GLU A 202 -1.02 52.93 2.96
C GLU A 202 -2.42 53.20 2.43
N THR A 203 -2.83 52.47 1.38
CA THR A 203 -4.10 52.68 0.68
C THR A 203 -5.18 51.67 1.07
N GLY A 204 -4.80 50.59 1.76
CA GLY A 204 -5.69 49.50 2.18
C GLY A 204 -6.18 48.62 1.02
N LYS A 205 -5.60 48.78 -0.17
CA LYS A 205 -6.03 48.02 -1.34
C LYS A 205 -5.60 46.58 -1.26
N SER A 206 -6.49 45.67 -1.64
CA SER A 206 -6.17 44.25 -1.71
C SER A 206 -6.48 43.64 -3.06
N PHE A 207 -5.57 42.79 -3.51
CA PHE A 207 -5.75 41.94 -4.68
C PHE A 207 -5.51 40.49 -4.30
N TRP A 208 -6.44 39.64 -4.72
CA TRP A 208 -6.43 38.20 -4.49
C TRP A 208 -6.51 37.46 -5.82
N CYS A 209 -5.68 36.45 -6.01
CA CYS A 209 -5.76 35.54 -7.14
C CYS A 209 -5.87 34.11 -6.62
N THR A 210 -6.92 33.41 -7.01
CA THR A 210 -7.22 32.04 -6.57
C THR A 210 -7.31 31.13 -7.78
N ILE A 211 -6.51 30.06 -7.75
CA ILE A 211 -6.56 28.99 -8.75
C ILE A 211 -7.04 27.71 -8.06
N LYS A 212 -8.16 27.16 -8.55
CA LYS A 212 -8.76 25.93 -8.00
C LYS A 212 -9.54 25.17 -9.06
N GLY A 213 -9.54 23.84 -8.94
CA GLY A 213 -10.30 22.94 -9.83
C GLY A 213 -11.79 22.82 -9.55
N ASN A 214 -12.45 23.92 -9.20
CA ASN A 214 -13.90 24.16 -9.14
C ASN A 214 -14.19 25.61 -8.68
N ASP A 215 -15.47 25.99 -8.66
CA ASP A 215 -15.97 27.33 -8.28
C ASP A 215 -16.24 27.51 -6.76
N GLU A 216 -15.71 26.61 -5.93
CA GLU A 216 -16.03 26.58 -4.49
C GLU A 216 -15.61 27.86 -3.77
N PHE A 217 -14.40 28.37 -4.05
CA PHE A 217 -13.93 29.62 -3.41
C PHE A 217 -14.63 30.86 -3.96
N ASN A 218 -14.99 30.87 -5.24
CA ASN A 218 -15.80 31.93 -5.84
C ASN A 218 -17.13 32.06 -5.09
N LYS A 219 -17.84 30.95 -4.90
CA LYS A 219 -19.10 30.91 -4.13
C LYS A 219 -18.92 31.27 -2.66
N ARG A 220 -17.88 30.76 -2.00
CA ARG A 220 -17.64 31.00 -0.57
C ARG A 220 -17.35 32.45 -0.27
N ILE A 221 -16.46 33.06 -1.03
CA ILE A 221 -16.05 34.45 -0.81
C ILE A 221 -17.22 35.41 -1.07
N LYS A 222 -18.00 35.16 -2.13
CA LYS A 222 -19.24 35.91 -2.38
C LYS A 222 -20.27 35.77 -1.25
N ARG A 223 -20.38 34.59 -0.64
CA ARG A 223 -21.27 34.35 0.51
C ARG A 223 -20.76 34.96 1.81
N SER A 224 -19.44 35.03 1.99
CA SER A 224 -18.82 35.64 3.17
C SER A 224 -18.73 37.15 3.07
N SER A 225 -18.93 37.74 1.88
CA SER A 225 -18.83 39.19 1.64
C SER A 225 -19.60 40.07 2.61
N PRO A 226 -20.84 39.74 3.04
CA PRO A 226 -21.58 40.58 3.96
C PRO A 226 -20.95 40.65 5.36
N TYR A 227 -20.05 39.72 5.68
CA TYR A 227 -19.38 39.59 6.97
C TYR A 227 -17.93 40.11 6.95
N LEU A 228 -17.47 40.66 5.81
CA LEU A 228 -16.14 41.26 5.71
C LEU A 228 -16.10 42.69 6.30
N ASP A 229 -17.20 43.19 6.87
CA ASP A 229 -17.36 44.49 7.56
C ASP A 229 -16.69 45.67 6.84
N LEU A 230 -16.78 45.71 5.50
CA LEU A 230 -16.23 46.81 4.73
C LEU A 230 -17.07 48.08 4.95
N PRO A 231 -16.46 49.22 5.33
CA PRO A 231 -17.22 50.43 5.55
C PRO A 231 -17.96 50.87 4.27
N SER A 232 -19.29 51.00 4.36
CA SER A 232 -20.09 51.59 3.29
C SER A 232 -19.82 53.11 3.25
N PRO A 233 -19.54 53.70 2.08
CA PRO A 233 -19.19 55.12 1.97
C PRO A 233 -20.36 56.06 2.25
N ASN A 234 -21.57 55.54 2.50
CA ASN A 234 -22.79 56.31 2.72
C ASN A 234 -23.05 56.69 4.19
N SER A 235 -22.21 56.28 5.15
CA SER A 235 -22.25 56.85 6.50
C SER A 235 -21.43 58.14 6.52
N THR A 236 -22.12 59.25 6.76
CA THR A 236 -21.69 60.64 6.53
C THR A 236 -20.52 61.13 7.40
N MET A 237 -19.63 60.26 7.91
CA MET A 237 -18.50 60.67 8.75
C MET A 237 -17.29 59.73 8.81
N ASN A 238 -17.31 58.51 8.26
CA ASN A 238 -16.17 57.58 8.40
C ASN A 238 -15.41 57.40 7.09
N LYS A 239 -14.21 57.98 7.01
CA LYS A 239 -13.18 57.62 6.01
C LYS A 239 -12.87 56.13 6.20
N ILE A 240 -12.83 55.34 5.13
CA ILE A 240 -12.41 53.92 5.20
C ILE A 240 -11.04 53.87 5.85
N GLU A 241 -10.92 53.24 7.01
CA GLU A 241 -9.64 53.07 7.66
C GLU A 241 -8.88 51.89 7.05
N VAL A 242 -7.57 52.05 6.89
CA VAL A 242 -6.71 50.97 6.35
C VAL A 242 -6.74 49.74 7.26
N ALA A 243 -6.94 49.94 8.57
CA ALA A 243 -7.10 48.88 9.54
C ALA A 243 -8.32 47.99 9.22
N ASP A 244 -9.47 48.57 8.87
CA ASP A 244 -10.68 47.79 8.52
C ASP A 244 -10.45 46.94 7.27
N CYS A 245 -9.80 47.50 6.24
CA CYS A 245 -9.42 46.76 5.03
C CYS A 245 -8.45 45.60 5.35
N PHE A 246 -7.57 45.79 6.34
CA PHE A 246 -6.67 44.74 6.79
C PHE A 246 -7.42 43.65 7.55
N VAL A 247 -8.36 44.00 8.43
CA VAL A 247 -9.25 43.04 9.12
C VAL A 247 -10.04 42.21 8.12
N ALA A 248 -10.61 42.84 7.08
CA ALA A 248 -11.27 42.13 5.98
C ALA A 248 -10.33 41.17 5.24
N SER A 249 -9.05 41.54 5.09
CA SER A 249 -8.04 40.68 4.48
C SER A 249 -7.72 39.45 5.37
N LEU A 250 -7.63 39.63 6.69
CA LEU A 250 -7.48 38.53 7.65
C LEU A 250 -8.68 37.58 7.62
N ALA A 251 -9.90 38.13 7.62
CA ALA A 251 -11.12 37.34 7.49
C ALA A 251 -11.14 36.54 6.18
N THR A 252 -10.68 37.14 5.08
CA THR A 252 -10.54 36.44 3.80
C THR A 252 -9.53 35.29 3.87
N HIS A 253 -8.37 35.47 4.50
CA HIS A 253 -7.42 34.37 4.75
C HIS A 253 -8.09 33.22 5.52
N MET A 254 -8.91 33.54 6.53
CA MET A 254 -9.63 32.53 7.30
C MET A 254 -10.62 31.70 6.47
N VAL A 255 -11.21 32.25 5.41
CA VAL A 255 -12.06 31.46 4.49
C VAL A 255 -11.25 30.34 3.82
N TYR A 256 -10.00 30.62 3.43
CA TYR A 256 -9.11 29.60 2.84
C TYR A 256 -8.59 28.62 3.88
N PHE A 257 -8.23 29.08 5.08
CA PHE A 257 -7.70 28.22 6.13
C PHE A 257 -8.78 27.30 6.71
N ALA A 258 -10.01 27.79 6.89
CA ALA A 258 -11.13 26.95 7.31
C ALA A 258 -11.34 25.76 6.36
N TRP A 259 -11.24 26.00 5.04
CA TRP A 259 -11.39 24.94 4.04
C TRP A 259 -10.39 23.78 4.20
N CYS A 260 -9.16 24.04 4.65
CA CYS A 260 -8.16 22.98 4.76
C CYS A 260 -8.39 21.99 5.93
N ASP A 261 -9.31 22.32 6.86
CA ASP A 261 -9.76 21.46 7.96
C ASP A 261 -11.07 20.70 7.65
N GLU A 262 -11.76 21.06 6.57
CA GLU A 262 -13.05 20.46 6.22
C GLU A 262 -12.94 19.01 5.77
N SER A 263 -14.02 18.25 6.00
CA SER A 263 -14.21 16.86 5.54
C SER A 263 -13.20 15.81 6.03
N TRP A 264 -12.13 16.20 6.74
CA TRP A 264 -11.15 15.25 7.29
C TRP A 264 -11.77 14.24 8.25
N ARG A 265 -12.78 14.64 9.02
CA ARG A 265 -13.48 13.73 9.92
C ARG A 265 -14.17 12.60 9.16
N ASP A 266 -14.96 12.94 8.16
CA ASP A 266 -15.69 11.96 7.37
C ASP A 266 -14.73 11.09 6.53
N PHE A 267 -13.69 11.71 5.97
CA PHE A 267 -12.59 11.01 5.31
C PHE A 267 -11.95 9.94 6.21
N ILE A 268 -11.63 10.28 7.46
CA ILE A 268 -11.04 9.34 8.43
C ILE A 268 -12.04 8.23 8.76
N ASN A 269 -13.31 8.56 9.01
CA ASN A 269 -14.35 7.56 9.30
C ASN A 269 -14.50 6.56 8.14
N ASP A 270 -14.50 7.01 6.89
CA ASP A 270 -14.59 6.08 5.75
C ASP A 270 -13.32 5.23 5.57
N ILE A 271 -12.15 5.72 6.00
CA ILE A 271 -10.96 4.87 6.11
C ILE A 271 -11.17 3.82 7.18
N GLU A 272 -11.60 4.20 8.38
CA GLU A 272 -11.87 3.28 9.49
C GLU A 272 -12.87 2.18 9.09
N ASP A 273 -13.97 2.55 8.45
CA ASP A 273 -14.98 1.61 7.96
C ASP A 273 -14.43 0.69 6.87
N GLY A 274 -13.62 1.24 5.95
CA GLY A 274 -13.01 0.46 4.87
C GLY A 274 -11.98 -0.56 5.33
N ILE A 275 -11.29 -0.32 6.45
CA ILE A 275 -10.27 -1.23 6.98
C ILE A 275 -10.81 -2.22 8.01
N ARG A 276 -11.95 -1.92 8.63
CA ARG A 276 -12.54 -2.71 9.73
C ARG A 276 -12.72 -4.18 9.35
N GLY A 277 -13.41 -4.46 8.25
CA GLY A 277 -13.73 -5.82 7.82
C GLY A 277 -12.48 -6.69 7.61
N PRO A 278 -11.54 -6.28 6.73
CA PRO A 278 -10.30 -7.03 6.55
C PRO A 278 -9.49 -7.18 7.85
N LEU A 279 -9.41 -6.15 8.69
CA LEU A 279 -8.63 -6.22 9.92
C LEU A 279 -9.24 -7.16 10.97
N GLU A 280 -10.57 -7.19 11.11
CA GLU A 280 -11.27 -8.14 11.97
C GLU A 280 -11.08 -9.58 11.51
N MET A 281 -11.10 -9.83 10.19
CA MET A 281 -10.79 -11.15 9.63
C MET A 281 -9.36 -11.59 9.95
N ALA A 282 -8.36 -10.73 9.72
CA ALA A 282 -6.96 -11.03 10.03
C ALA A 282 -6.74 -11.38 11.51
N ARG A 283 -7.43 -10.68 12.41
CA ARG A 283 -7.28 -10.87 13.87
C ARG A 283 -8.03 -12.07 14.42
N SER A 284 -9.13 -12.45 13.79
CA SER A 284 -9.93 -13.63 14.16
C SER A 284 -9.44 -14.92 13.51
N ALA A 285 -8.37 -14.85 12.70
CA ALA A 285 -7.73 -16.03 12.12
C ALA A 285 -7.30 -17.00 13.24
N PRO A 286 -7.84 -18.23 13.29
CA PRO A 286 -7.33 -19.26 14.17
C PRO A 286 -5.97 -19.69 13.61
N ILE A 287 -4.90 -19.19 14.23
CA ILE A 287 -3.56 -19.74 14.07
C ILE A 287 -3.42 -20.72 15.22
N ASP A 288 -3.44 -22.02 14.90
CA ASP A 288 -3.47 -23.15 15.85
C ASP A 288 -2.71 -22.88 17.16
N ASP A 289 -3.44 -22.86 18.28
CA ASP A 289 -2.87 -22.99 19.63
C ASP A 289 -2.50 -24.46 19.95
N ASP A 290 -2.84 -25.43 19.07
CA ASP A 290 -2.75 -26.88 19.33
C ASP A 290 -1.40 -27.55 18.96
N LEU A 291 -0.36 -26.78 18.64
CA LEU A 291 0.97 -27.34 18.30
C LEU A 291 1.80 -27.83 19.50
N GLU A 292 1.23 -27.86 20.72
CA GLU A 292 1.99 -28.30 21.92
C GLU A 292 1.89 -29.79 22.26
N ASP A 293 1.01 -30.60 21.63
CA ASP A 293 0.81 -32.00 22.08
C ASP A 293 0.97 -33.11 21.01
N THR A 294 1.50 -32.83 19.82
CA THR A 294 1.95 -33.90 18.91
C THR A 294 3.47 -33.84 18.72
N GLY A 295 4.13 -34.78 19.37
CA GLY A 295 5.57 -34.83 19.53
C GLY A 295 6.37 -34.67 18.24
N SER A 296 7.45 -33.89 18.38
CA SER A 296 8.75 -34.15 17.72
C SER A 296 8.67 -34.43 16.21
N LYS A 297 8.70 -33.37 15.39
CA LYS A 297 9.60 -33.16 14.23
C LYS A 297 9.10 -32.04 13.32
N LEU A 298 9.17 -30.78 13.75
CA LEU A 298 9.29 -29.64 12.81
C LEU A 298 9.81 -28.39 13.53
N LYS A 299 11.10 -28.38 13.89
CA LYS A 299 11.79 -27.14 14.33
C LYS A 299 12.16 -26.29 13.11
N THR A 300 11.17 -25.73 12.41
CA THR A 300 11.43 -24.62 11.47
C THR A 300 10.16 -23.78 11.26
N TYR A 301 9.75 -23.05 12.29
CA TYR A 301 8.89 -21.88 12.12
C TYR A 301 9.52 -20.69 12.86
N PRO A 302 9.57 -19.49 12.25
CA PRO A 302 10.19 -18.34 12.87
C PRO A 302 9.35 -17.88 14.08
N ARG A 303 10.01 -17.77 15.23
CA ARG A 303 9.45 -17.31 16.52
C ARG A 303 8.83 -15.90 16.48
N SER A 304 8.91 -15.16 15.36
CA SER A 304 8.56 -13.75 15.25
C SER A 304 7.06 -13.43 15.36
N LEU A 305 6.16 -14.40 15.18
CA LEU A 305 4.70 -14.20 15.26
C LEU A 305 4.11 -14.42 16.66
N ARG A 306 4.76 -15.21 17.54
CA ARG A 306 4.31 -15.38 18.94
C ARG A 306 4.66 -14.17 19.81
N ASP A 307 5.79 -13.52 19.52
CA ASP A 307 6.31 -12.40 20.33
C ASP A 307 5.61 -11.05 20.04
N THR A 308 5.05 -10.86 18.85
CA THR A 308 4.29 -9.65 18.48
C THR A 308 2.96 -9.52 19.25
N ARG A 309 2.39 -10.64 19.71
CA ARG A 309 1.16 -10.65 20.51
C ARG A 309 1.41 -10.33 21.99
N ARG A 310 2.64 -10.52 22.51
CA ARG A 310 2.98 -10.36 23.94
C ARG A 310 3.87 -9.16 24.28
N ASN A 311 4.68 -8.65 23.35
CA ASN A 311 5.64 -7.57 23.65
C ASN A 311 5.43 -6.32 22.78
N SER A 312 4.34 -5.57 23.01
CA SER A 312 4.25 -4.17 22.52
C SER A 312 4.86 -3.19 23.53
N THR A 313 6.16 -3.31 23.76
CA THR A 313 6.97 -2.22 24.34
C THR A 313 8.32 -2.25 23.63
N MET A 314 8.48 -1.49 22.55
CA MET A 314 9.78 -1.34 21.91
C MET A 314 10.58 -0.25 22.61
N ARG A 315 11.54 -0.69 23.41
CA ARG A 315 12.72 0.10 23.78
C ARG A 315 13.76 -0.12 22.67
N SER A 316 14.10 0.95 21.95
CA SER A 316 15.10 0.94 20.87
C SER A 316 16.51 0.64 21.43
N ASN A 317 17.10 -0.48 21.04
CA ASN A 317 18.53 -0.73 21.23
C ASN A 317 19.31 -0.28 19.99
N LYS A 318 20.24 0.65 20.21
CA LYS A 318 21.27 1.06 19.24
C LYS A 318 22.29 -0.05 19.03
N THR A 319 22.71 -0.21 17.78
CA THR A 319 23.81 -1.04 17.29
C THR A 319 25.17 -0.57 17.88
N PRO A 320 26.12 -1.47 18.19
CA PRO A 320 27.46 -1.08 18.64
C PRO A 320 28.46 -1.04 17.48
N GLY A 321 29.27 0.02 17.45
CA GLY A 321 30.47 0.10 16.62
C GLY A 321 31.56 0.92 17.34
N GLY A 322 32.71 0.28 17.55
CA GLY A 322 34.03 0.93 17.52
C GLY A 322 34.59 1.59 18.78
N THR A 323 35.44 0.83 19.50
CA THR A 323 36.75 1.22 20.07
C THR A 323 36.89 2.47 20.96
N ALA A 324 37.23 2.28 22.25
CA ALA A 324 38.59 2.50 22.79
C ALA A 324 38.61 2.49 24.35
N GLN A 325 39.63 1.81 24.88
CA GLN A 325 40.35 2.05 26.14
C GLN A 325 39.60 2.29 27.46
N GLY A 326 39.83 1.35 28.38
CA GLY A 326 40.65 1.68 29.55
C GLY A 326 39.93 2.01 30.87
N SER A 327 40.14 1.09 31.83
CA SER A 327 40.30 1.36 33.26
C SER A 327 39.07 1.25 34.18
N LYS A 328 39.27 0.34 35.15
CA LYS A 328 38.46 0.01 36.31
C LYS A 328 38.38 1.21 37.28
N ALA A 329 37.23 1.43 37.91
CA ALA A 329 37.17 1.76 39.34
C ALA A 329 35.76 1.58 39.93
N ASN A 330 35.79 0.97 41.10
CA ASN A 330 34.74 0.64 42.06
C ASN A 330 34.04 1.88 42.66
N SER A 331 32.79 1.74 43.13
CA SER A 331 32.40 2.06 44.53
C SER A 331 30.97 2.63 44.70
N LYS A 332 30.18 1.85 45.44
CA LYS A 332 29.24 2.19 46.54
C LYS A 332 27.98 3.07 46.29
N ARG A 333 26.86 2.40 46.55
CA ARG A 333 25.65 2.84 47.29
C ARG A 333 25.77 4.18 48.02
N ASN A 334 24.75 5.03 47.88
CA ASN A 334 23.97 5.43 49.06
C ASN A 334 22.55 5.90 48.73
N THR A 335 21.66 5.51 49.64
CA THR A 335 20.24 5.82 49.76
C THR A 335 19.98 7.26 50.21
N GLY A 336 18.87 7.85 49.77
CA GLY A 336 18.34 9.08 50.36
C GLY A 336 16.99 9.46 49.77
N LEU A 337 15.92 9.30 50.56
CA LEU A 337 14.60 9.84 50.29
C LEU A 337 14.65 11.37 50.24
N SER A 338 14.00 11.97 49.25
CA SER A 338 13.46 13.33 49.35
C SER A 338 12.28 13.48 48.40
N ALA A 339 11.10 13.68 48.99
CA ALA A 339 9.87 14.02 48.30
C ALA A 339 9.92 15.48 47.84
N ARG A 340 9.61 15.74 46.56
CA ARG A 340 9.30 17.08 46.02
C ARG A 340 8.35 16.97 44.81
N PRO A 341 7.63 18.05 44.45
CA PRO A 341 6.23 18.02 44.03
C PRO A 341 6.06 17.70 42.55
N GLY A 342 4.85 17.22 42.20
CA GLY A 342 4.45 16.75 40.89
C GLY A 342 4.87 17.67 39.75
N THR A 343 5.85 17.21 38.97
CA THR A 343 6.05 17.67 37.61
C THR A 343 5.11 16.87 36.71
N LEU A 344 4.16 17.54 36.08
CA LEU A 344 3.42 17.02 34.94
C LEU A 344 4.45 16.72 33.84
N ARG A 345 4.93 15.48 33.82
CA ARG A 345 5.81 14.96 32.78
C ARG A 345 5.05 15.10 31.45
N LYS A 346 5.48 16.03 30.59
CA LYS A 346 5.03 16.11 29.20
C LYS A 346 5.21 14.71 28.60
N ARG A 347 4.10 13.99 28.39
CA ARG A 347 4.12 12.70 27.69
C ARG A 347 4.69 12.95 26.30
N SER A 348 5.59 12.08 25.86
CA SER A 348 6.10 12.18 24.49
C SER A 348 4.96 11.94 23.51
N THR A 349 5.02 12.52 22.32
CA THR A 349 4.07 12.28 21.22
C THR A 349 3.91 10.78 20.95
N MET A 350 5.01 10.02 21.07
CA MET A 350 5.04 8.56 20.98
C MET A 350 4.16 7.87 22.02
N GLU A 351 4.22 8.28 23.30
CA GLU A 351 3.39 7.72 24.37
C GLU A 351 1.89 8.01 24.16
N LEU A 352 1.57 9.18 23.57
CA LEU A 352 0.21 9.56 23.22
C LEU A 352 -0.33 8.70 22.06
N ILE A 353 0.50 8.51 21.02
CA ILE A 353 0.19 7.65 19.86
C ILE A 353 -0.03 6.20 20.31
N GLU A 354 0.82 5.67 21.18
CA GLU A 354 0.63 4.31 21.73
C GLU A 354 -0.66 4.18 22.57
N GLY A 355 -0.97 5.21 23.37
CA GLY A 355 -2.21 5.26 24.15
C GLY A 355 -3.46 5.29 23.28
N ALA A 356 -3.46 6.17 22.27
CA ALA A 356 -4.52 6.29 21.29
C ALA A 356 -4.66 5.00 20.45
N HIS A 357 -3.55 4.41 20.01
CA HIS A 357 -3.50 3.12 19.33
C HIS A 357 -4.20 2.03 20.14
N ARG A 358 -3.87 1.86 21.43
CA ARG A 358 -4.53 0.89 22.32
C ARG A 358 -6.02 1.17 22.53
N ALA A 359 -6.45 2.43 22.51
CA ALA A 359 -7.86 2.80 22.62
C ALA A 359 -8.62 2.47 21.33
N LEU A 360 -8.05 2.81 20.17
CA LEU A 360 -8.61 2.56 18.85
C LEU A 360 -8.71 1.06 18.59
N LEU A 361 -7.69 0.28 18.99
CA LEU A 361 -7.73 -1.19 19.01
C LEU A 361 -8.95 -1.74 19.77
N ARG A 362 -9.20 -1.24 20.98
CA ARG A 362 -10.34 -1.69 21.79
C ARG A 362 -11.69 -1.29 21.19
N TYR A 363 -11.76 -0.10 20.59
CA TYR A 363 -12.95 0.38 19.89
C TYR A 363 -13.27 -0.45 18.65
N MET A 364 -12.27 -0.75 17.80
CA MET A 364 -12.50 -1.53 16.59
C MET A 364 -12.83 -2.99 16.90
N THR A 365 -12.39 -3.53 18.04
CA THR A 365 -12.64 -4.92 18.44
C THR A 365 -13.91 -5.13 19.26
N GLY A 366 -14.75 -4.11 19.46
CA GLY A 366 -16.07 -4.25 20.10
C GLY A 366 -16.04 -4.75 21.55
N SER A 367 -14.90 -4.63 22.25
CA SER A 367 -14.77 -5.12 23.63
C SER A 367 -15.52 -4.22 24.62
N SER A 368 -16.81 -4.48 24.81
CA SER A 368 -17.65 -3.81 25.83
C SER A 368 -17.19 -4.20 27.24
N ILE A 369 -16.86 -3.21 28.06
CA ILE A 369 -16.59 -3.39 29.49
C ILE A 369 -17.94 -3.63 30.18
N LYS A 370 -18.23 -4.86 30.63
CA LYS A 370 -19.16 -5.03 31.75
C LYS A 370 -18.45 -4.50 33.00
N PRO A 371 -19.01 -3.51 33.73
CA PRO A 371 -18.38 -3.00 34.94
C PRO A 371 -18.31 -4.12 35.98
N LYS A 372 -17.09 -4.44 36.42
CA LYS A 372 -16.85 -5.39 37.50
C LYS A 372 -17.18 -4.68 38.81
N VAL A 373 -18.37 -4.95 39.35
CA VAL A 373 -18.72 -4.60 40.73
C VAL A 373 -17.73 -5.33 41.64
N THR A 374 -16.94 -4.57 42.37
CA THR A 374 -16.09 -5.06 43.45
C THR A 374 -16.89 -4.93 44.75
N ASP A 375 -17.35 -6.06 45.30
CA ASP A 375 -17.83 -6.09 46.69
C ASP A 375 -16.67 -6.48 47.63
N PRO A 376 -16.52 -5.83 48.80
CA PRO A 376 -15.50 -6.14 49.79
C PRO A 376 -15.91 -7.28 50.73
N GLU A 377 -14.90 -7.88 51.38
CA GLU A 377 -14.99 -9.02 52.31
C GLU A 377 -15.79 -8.76 53.60
N LYS A 378 -16.60 -9.79 53.95
CA LYS A 378 -16.93 -10.44 55.25
C LYS A 378 -17.24 -9.60 56.51
N ASP A 379 -18.37 -9.92 57.15
CA ASP A 379 -18.42 -10.52 58.50
C ASP A 379 -19.86 -10.98 58.93
N ALA A 380 -19.89 -12.08 59.69
CA ALA A 380 -20.85 -12.54 60.71
C ALA A 380 -22.29 -13.08 60.37
N GLU A 381 -22.47 -14.36 60.75
CA GLU A 381 -23.57 -15.02 61.49
C GLU A 381 -25.05 -15.02 61.01
N GLY A 382 -25.63 -16.23 61.00
CA GLY A 382 -27.07 -16.46 61.21
C GLY A 382 -27.80 -17.33 60.18
N ALA A 383 -27.89 -18.64 60.43
CA ALA A 383 -28.97 -19.50 59.90
C ALA A 383 -30.33 -19.12 60.57
N PRO A 384 -31.53 -19.63 60.17
CA PRO A 384 -31.81 -20.82 59.34
C PRO A 384 -32.99 -20.71 58.35
N ALA A 385 -33.20 -21.79 57.58
CA ALA A 385 -34.49 -22.47 57.31
C ALA A 385 -34.66 -22.91 55.84
N ALA A 386 -34.59 -24.23 55.64
CA ALA A 386 -35.21 -24.96 54.53
C ALA A 386 -36.76 -25.01 54.77
N PRO A 387 -37.64 -25.49 53.86
CA PRO A 387 -37.47 -26.79 53.19
C PRO A 387 -38.03 -26.97 51.75
N ALA A 388 -37.45 -27.99 51.10
CA ALA A 388 -38.07 -29.09 50.35
C ALA A 388 -39.21 -28.82 49.34
N THR A 389 -39.03 -29.38 48.13
CA THR A 389 -39.85 -30.46 47.50
C THR A 389 -39.51 -30.50 46.00
N GLY A 390 -39.36 -31.63 45.31
CA GLY A 390 -39.40 -33.04 45.67
C GLY A 390 -39.30 -33.89 44.39
N GLY A 391 -38.78 -35.13 44.53
CA GLY A 391 -38.92 -36.31 43.64
C GLY A 391 -38.45 -36.20 42.18
N LEU A 392 -37.94 -37.24 41.52
CA LEU A 392 -37.99 -38.66 41.81
C LEU A 392 -36.77 -39.36 41.17
N PHE A 393 -36.28 -40.36 41.89
CA PHE A 393 -35.23 -41.30 41.57
C PHE A 393 -35.75 -42.36 40.58
N VAL A 394 -34.97 -42.74 39.55
CA VAL A 394 -34.81 -44.15 39.13
C VAL A 394 -33.39 -44.32 38.59
N VAL A 395 -32.63 -45.19 39.25
CA VAL A 395 -31.38 -45.78 38.77
C VAL A 395 -31.76 -46.98 37.92
N ASP A 396 -31.12 -47.15 36.76
CA ASP A 396 -30.81 -48.51 36.30
C ASP A 396 -29.45 -48.54 35.62
N ASP A 397 -28.71 -49.57 36.00
CA ASP A 397 -27.33 -49.86 35.62
C ASP A 397 -27.27 -50.49 34.21
N ASN A 398 -26.05 -50.46 33.66
CA ASN A 398 -25.52 -51.41 32.68
C ASN A 398 -25.74 -51.08 31.19
N ALA A 399 -24.71 -50.57 30.53
CA ALA A 399 -24.14 -51.18 29.32
C ALA A 399 -22.99 -50.34 28.75
N SER A 400 -21.86 -51.01 28.56
CA SER A 400 -20.72 -50.57 27.77
C SER A 400 -21.11 -50.05 26.38
N SER A 401 -20.81 -48.80 26.06
CA SER A 401 -20.70 -48.34 24.68
C SER A 401 -19.66 -47.24 24.52
N ARG A 402 -18.56 -47.63 23.88
CA ARG A 402 -17.60 -46.86 23.09
C ARG A 402 -17.80 -45.34 23.10
N SER A 403 -16.84 -44.66 23.73
CA SER A 403 -16.49 -43.27 23.46
C SER A 403 -16.11 -43.09 21.99
N SER A 404 -17.03 -42.57 21.19
CA SER A 404 -16.71 -41.85 19.95
C SER A 404 -16.68 -40.35 20.30
N GLU A 405 -15.55 -39.89 20.82
CA GLU A 405 -15.20 -38.47 20.76
C GLU A 405 -14.75 -38.17 19.32
N GLU A 406 -15.72 -37.90 18.43
CA GLU A 406 -15.43 -37.13 17.22
C GLU A 406 -15.34 -35.65 17.64
N GLY A 407 -14.13 -35.24 18.02
CA GLY A 407 -13.78 -33.83 18.13
C GLY A 407 -14.00 -33.14 16.79
N HIS A 408 -14.81 -32.09 16.80
CA HIS A 408 -15.06 -31.21 15.67
C HIS A 408 -13.77 -30.46 15.29
N LEU A 409 -12.89 -31.12 14.54
CA LEU A 409 -11.75 -30.48 13.86
C LEU A 409 -12.34 -29.56 12.78
N VAL A 410 -12.37 -28.27 13.06
CA VAL A 410 -12.66 -27.23 12.06
C VAL A 410 -11.65 -27.42 10.92
N ASP A 411 -12.12 -27.65 9.69
CA ASP A 411 -11.24 -27.83 8.54
C ASP A 411 -10.45 -26.52 8.32
N THR A 412 -9.18 -26.52 8.72
CA THR A 412 -8.25 -25.39 8.63
C THR A 412 -8.21 -24.81 7.21
N ARG A 413 -8.51 -25.62 6.17
CA ARG A 413 -8.57 -25.20 4.77
C ARG A 413 -9.78 -24.31 4.47
N GLU A 414 -10.95 -24.59 5.06
CA GLU A 414 -12.14 -23.76 4.90
C GLU A 414 -11.91 -22.38 5.51
N VAL A 415 -11.21 -22.33 6.64
CA VAL A 415 -10.79 -21.08 7.28
C VAL A 415 -9.78 -20.32 6.41
N LEU A 416 -8.73 -20.98 5.90
CA LEU A 416 -7.68 -20.34 5.08
C LEU A 416 -8.20 -19.84 3.73
N ASN A 417 -9.25 -20.45 3.18
CA ASN A 417 -9.88 -19.98 1.94
C ASN A 417 -10.66 -18.67 2.12
N LYS A 418 -11.02 -18.29 3.35
CA LYS A 418 -11.64 -16.98 3.64
C LYS A 418 -10.66 -15.83 3.46
N PHE A 419 -9.34 -16.08 3.56
CA PHE A 419 -8.30 -15.07 3.39
C PHE A 419 -7.90 -14.96 1.92
N ARG A 420 -8.24 -13.83 1.29
CA ARG A 420 -7.97 -13.59 -0.14
C ARG A 420 -6.89 -12.53 -0.32
N PHE A 421 -6.15 -12.64 -1.42
CA PHE A 421 -5.18 -11.63 -1.82
C PHE A 421 -5.82 -10.24 -2.04
N SER A 422 -7.08 -10.20 -2.46
CA SER A 422 -7.87 -8.96 -2.60
C SER A 422 -7.98 -8.15 -1.31
N ASP A 423 -8.01 -8.83 -0.16
CA ASP A 423 -8.18 -8.17 1.14
C ASP A 423 -6.89 -7.45 1.53
N VAL A 424 -5.75 -8.09 1.28
CA VAL A 424 -4.41 -7.50 1.47
C VAL A 424 -4.20 -6.33 0.52
N GLN A 425 -4.57 -6.46 -0.74
CA GLN A 425 -4.51 -5.37 -1.71
C GLN A 425 -5.37 -4.18 -1.27
N THR A 426 -6.53 -4.45 -0.68
CA THR A 426 -7.41 -3.41 -0.10
C THR A 426 -6.72 -2.71 1.06
N LEU A 427 -6.11 -3.45 2.00
CA LEU A 427 -5.37 -2.88 3.12
C LEU A 427 -4.15 -2.05 2.68
N TYR A 428 -3.39 -2.50 1.67
CA TYR A 428 -2.31 -1.72 1.09
C TYR A 428 -2.81 -0.44 0.42
N THR A 429 -3.94 -0.49 -0.26
CA THR A 429 -4.56 0.68 -0.86
C THR A 429 -4.94 1.71 0.21
N PHE A 430 -5.54 1.27 1.32
CA PHE A 430 -5.82 2.17 2.45
C PHE A 430 -4.53 2.68 3.13
N SER A 431 -3.49 1.84 3.22
CA SER A 431 -2.19 2.26 3.75
C SER A 431 -1.57 3.39 2.93
N ASP A 432 -1.65 3.30 1.60
CA ASP A 432 -1.20 4.37 0.70
C ASP A 432 -2.04 5.65 0.88
N ARG A 433 -3.38 5.52 0.95
CA ARG A 433 -4.28 6.66 1.21
C ARG A 433 -3.97 7.37 2.53
N ILE A 434 -3.72 6.62 3.60
CA ILE A 434 -3.33 7.18 4.91
C ILE A 434 -2.01 7.95 4.79
N ARG A 435 -1.00 7.38 4.12
CA ARG A 435 0.30 8.07 3.93
C ARG A 435 0.14 9.39 3.18
N ARG A 436 -0.62 9.39 2.09
CA ARG A 436 -0.91 10.62 1.31
C ARG A 436 -1.68 11.66 2.14
N ALA A 437 -2.63 11.21 2.97
CA ALA A 437 -3.39 12.08 3.86
C ALA A 437 -2.50 12.70 4.96
N ILE A 438 -1.64 11.91 5.60
CA ILE A 438 -0.66 12.40 6.60
C ILE A 438 0.27 13.44 5.97
N LEU A 439 0.77 13.18 4.76
CA LEU A 439 1.60 14.14 4.03
C LEU A 439 0.84 15.45 3.81
N THR A 440 -0.39 15.37 3.30
CA THR A 440 -1.24 16.54 3.05
C THR A 440 -1.44 17.40 4.30
N LEU A 441 -1.79 16.76 5.42
CA LEU A 441 -1.94 17.45 6.71
C LEU A 441 -0.63 18.08 7.17
N THR A 442 0.49 17.40 7.00
CA THR A 442 1.82 17.92 7.35
C THR A 442 2.13 19.19 6.57
N LEU A 443 1.89 19.19 5.25
CA LEU A 443 2.13 20.35 4.39
C LEU A 443 1.26 21.55 4.80
N ASN A 444 -0.03 21.33 5.07
CA ASN A 444 -0.93 22.40 5.52
C ASN A 444 -0.52 22.95 6.90
N ILE A 445 -0.17 22.07 7.86
CA ILE A 445 0.31 22.49 9.19
C ILE A 445 1.55 23.38 9.04
N SER A 446 2.47 23.04 8.14
CA SER A 446 3.65 23.88 7.85
C SER A 446 3.26 25.24 7.27
N VAL A 447 2.32 25.30 6.31
CA VAL A 447 1.84 26.57 5.72
C VAL A 447 1.22 27.48 6.78
N LEU A 448 0.37 26.92 7.65
CA LEU A 448 -0.25 27.66 8.76
C LEU A 448 0.79 28.09 9.81
N GLY A 449 1.82 27.28 10.01
CA GLY A 449 2.95 27.59 10.88
C GLY A 449 3.73 28.81 10.39
N GLU A 450 4.14 28.81 9.12
CA GLU A 450 4.83 29.94 8.49
C GLU A 450 3.96 31.20 8.47
N MET A 451 2.66 31.07 8.20
CA MET A 451 1.71 32.19 8.28
C MET A 451 1.68 32.77 9.70
N HIS A 452 1.51 31.92 10.72
CA HIS A 452 1.51 32.35 12.11
C HIS A 452 2.85 33.02 12.50
N GLU A 453 3.97 32.45 12.05
CA GLU A 453 5.31 32.97 12.31
C GLU A 453 5.52 34.34 11.67
N TYR A 454 5.13 34.52 10.41
CA TYR A 454 5.19 35.79 9.70
C TYR A 454 4.43 36.89 10.48
N PHE A 455 3.16 36.67 10.80
CA PHE A 455 2.37 37.69 11.52
C PHE A 455 2.92 37.98 12.92
N THR A 456 3.36 36.95 13.65
CA THR A 456 3.89 37.12 15.02
C THR A 456 5.25 37.85 15.01
N GLN A 457 6.22 37.33 14.27
CA GLN A 457 7.59 37.86 14.29
C GLN A 457 7.70 39.17 13.50
N ARG A 458 7.12 39.20 12.30
CA ARG A 458 7.26 40.33 11.38
C ARG A 458 6.29 41.46 11.70
N LEU A 459 5.01 41.16 11.93
CA LEU A 459 4.00 42.23 12.06
C LEU A 459 3.70 42.66 13.49
N LEU A 460 3.85 41.79 14.51
CA LEU A 460 3.61 42.15 15.91
C LEU A 460 4.89 42.50 16.67
N ASN A 461 5.92 41.67 16.57
CA ASN A 461 7.13 41.81 17.40
C ASN A 461 8.16 42.78 16.83
N SER A 462 8.05 43.18 15.56
CA SER A 462 8.97 44.14 14.95
C SER A 462 8.54 45.59 15.21
N ASP A 463 9.50 46.49 15.42
CA ASP A 463 9.25 47.94 15.55
C ASP A 463 9.07 48.61 14.18
N LEU A 464 8.01 48.20 13.47
CA LEU A 464 7.67 48.71 12.14
C LEU A 464 6.78 49.94 12.26
N GLN A 465 7.40 51.12 12.20
CA GLN A 465 6.71 52.41 12.21
C GLN A 465 5.64 52.50 11.10
N THR A 466 5.96 51.95 9.92
CA THR A 466 5.11 51.93 8.72
C THR A 466 3.84 51.09 8.86
N PHE A 467 3.78 50.19 9.85
CA PHE A 467 2.64 49.32 10.13
C PHE A 467 1.95 49.65 11.46
N ARG A 468 2.45 50.66 12.19
CA ARG A 468 1.94 51.01 13.53
C ARG A 468 0.45 51.36 13.50
N HIS A 469 0.03 52.20 12.56
CA HIS A 469 -1.36 52.67 12.47
C HIS A 469 -2.35 51.52 12.23
N ILE A 470 -1.97 50.55 11.40
CA ILE A 470 -2.79 49.33 11.17
C ILE A 470 -2.84 48.50 12.46
N ARG A 471 -1.70 48.32 13.14
CA ARG A 471 -1.62 47.56 14.39
C ARG A 471 -2.49 48.16 15.49
N GLU A 472 -2.46 49.48 15.62
CA GLU A 472 -3.28 50.22 16.59
C GLU A 472 -4.77 50.13 16.25
N GLY A 473 -5.15 50.38 14.98
CA GLY A 473 -6.54 50.24 14.54
C GLY A 473 -7.09 48.81 14.71
N CYS A 474 -6.28 47.79 14.43
CA CYS A 474 -6.67 46.39 14.69
C CYS A 474 -6.82 46.08 16.18
N ARG A 475 -6.07 46.75 17.05
CA ARG A 475 -6.17 46.59 18.51
C ARG A 475 -7.43 47.25 19.05
N GLU A 476 -7.80 48.42 18.52
CA GLU A 476 -9.05 49.10 18.84
C GLU A 476 -10.26 48.31 18.35
N ASN A 477 -10.14 47.69 17.16
CA ASN A 477 -11.14 46.77 16.61
C ASN A 477 -10.99 45.34 17.18
N GLY A 478 -10.96 45.21 18.51
CA GLY A 478 -11.09 43.92 19.20
C GLY A 478 -9.86 42.99 19.18
N ASP A 479 -8.65 43.51 18.89
CA ASP A 479 -7.43 42.70 18.72
C ASP A 479 -7.55 41.66 17.58
N ALA A 480 -8.01 42.12 16.42
CA ALA A 480 -8.26 41.27 15.25
C ALA A 480 -7.04 40.42 14.81
N ILE A 481 -5.82 40.95 14.95
CA ILE A 481 -4.59 40.19 14.64
C ILE A 481 -4.37 39.08 15.67
N GLY A 482 -4.56 39.36 16.96
CA GLY A 482 -4.45 38.36 18.03
C GLY A 482 -5.51 37.27 17.88
N GLU A 483 -6.75 37.62 17.56
CA GLU A 483 -7.82 36.68 17.28
C GLU A 483 -7.51 35.81 16.06
N PHE A 484 -7.07 36.41 14.95
CA PHE A 484 -6.65 35.68 13.75
C PHE A 484 -5.55 34.65 14.07
N LEU A 485 -4.50 35.05 14.79
CA LEU A 485 -3.40 34.16 15.19
C LEU A 485 -3.89 33.02 16.09
N ARG A 486 -4.81 33.31 17.02
CA ARG A 486 -5.44 32.29 17.88
C ARG A 486 -6.21 31.27 17.04
N GLU A 487 -6.98 31.72 16.04
CA GLU A 487 -7.74 30.85 15.15
C GLU A 487 -6.84 30.01 14.25
N VAL A 488 -5.80 30.59 13.65
CA VAL A 488 -4.79 29.84 12.87
C VAL A 488 -4.14 28.76 13.73
N LYS A 489 -3.78 29.08 14.97
CA LYS A 489 -3.19 28.11 15.92
C LYS A 489 -4.18 27.02 16.32
N SER A 490 -5.44 27.38 16.55
CA SER A 490 -6.53 26.44 16.84
C SER A 490 -6.72 25.47 15.67
N LEU A 491 -6.74 25.98 14.45
CA LEU A 491 -6.88 25.18 13.22
C LEU A 491 -5.70 24.25 13.01
N SER A 492 -4.47 24.74 13.16
CA SER A 492 -3.25 23.92 13.10
C SER A 492 -3.31 22.74 14.10
N LYS A 493 -3.74 22.99 15.35
CA LYS A 493 -3.92 21.94 16.36
C LYS A 493 -5.01 20.91 15.98
N ARG A 494 -6.08 21.33 15.31
CA ARG A 494 -7.10 20.40 14.80
C ARG A 494 -6.52 19.50 13.71
N LEU A 495 -5.77 20.06 12.76
CA LEU A 495 -5.08 19.29 11.72
C LEU A 495 -4.04 18.32 12.32
N GLU A 496 -3.28 18.74 13.35
CA GLU A 496 -2.37 17.86 14.09
C GLU A 496 -3.12 16.67 14.70
N THR A 497 -4.29 16.92 15.27
CA THR A 497 -5.14 15.86 15.83
C THR A 497 -5.57 14.86 14.75
N ARG A 498 -5.99 15.34 13.57
CA ARG A 498 -6.32 14.49 12.41
C ARG A 498 -5.12 13.69 11.93
N ARG A 499 -3.93 14.30 11.93
CA ARG A 499 -2.67 13.63 11.56
C ARG A 499 -2.36 12.50 12.52
N THR A 500 -2.43 12.74 13.83
CA THR A 500 -2.23 11.71 14.85
C THR A 500 -3.25 10.56 14.74
N GLN A 501 -4.52 10.87 14.43
CA GLN A 501 -5.53 9.83 14.19
C GLN A 501 -5.13 8.92 13.01
N LEU A 502 -4.73 9.51 11.88
CA LEU A 502 -4.27 8.76 10.71
C LEU A 502 -2.96 8.00 10.96
N GLU A 503 -2.03 8.54 11.76
CA GLU A 503 -0.81 7.83 12.18
C GLU A 503 -1.16 6.58 12.99
N CYS A 504 -2.10 6.68 13.95
CA CYS A 504 -2.59 5.52 14.70
C CYS A 504 -3.25 4.47 13.78
N LEU A 505 -4.08 4.88 12.83
CA LEU A 505 -4.68 3.98 11.84
C LEU A 505 -3.62 3.35 10.92
N GLY A 506 -2.56 4.08 10.59
CA GLY A 506 -1.43 3.58 9.80
C GLY A 506 -0.68 2.46 10.52
N VAL A 507 -0.46 2.59 11.84
CA VAL A 507 0.16 1.52 12.65
C VAL A 507 -0.74 0.27 12.67
N LEU A 508 -2.04 0.44 12.87
CA LEU A 508 -3.02 -0.66 12.84
C LEU A 508 -3.01 -1.42 11.52
N LEU A 509 -2.97 -0.68 10.41
CA LEU A 509 -2.89 -1.28 9.08
C LEU A 509 -1.57 -2.03 8.86
N ALA A 510 -0.45 -1.50 9.37
CA ALA A 510 0.83 -2.19 9.27
C ALA A 510 0.80 -3.54 10.02
N GLU A 511 0.21 -3.58 11.21
CA GLU A 511 -0.03 -4.84 11.94
C GLU A 511 -0.93 -5.79 11.14
N GLY A 512 -2.04 -5.28 10.60
CA GLY A 512 -2.98 -6.04 9.77
C GLY A 512 -2.32 -6.66 8.53
N ASN A 513 -1.54 -5.87 7.80
CA ASN A 513 -0.77 -6.34 6.65
C ASN A 513 0.18 -7.48 7.05
N SER A 514 0.90 -7.33 8.17
CA SER A 514 1.82 -8.38 8.65
C SER A 514 1.11 -9.68 9.01
N LEU A 515 -0.09 -9.59 9.58
CA LEU A 515 -0.92 -10.76 9.89
C LEU A 515 -1.37 -11.46 8.61
N TYR A 516 -1.86 -10.69 7.64
CA TYR A 516 -2.25 -11.22 6.34
C TYR A 516 -1.09 -11.86 5.59
N ASP A 517 0.09 -11.23 5.58
CA ASP A 517 1.30 -11.80 4.98
C ASP A 517 1.65 -13.15 5.62
N GLY A 518 1.57 -13.25 6.95
CA GLY A 518 1.78 -14.49 7.69
C GLY A 518 0.76 -15.58 7.34
N ILE A 519 -0.53 -15.23 7.27
CA ILE A 519 -1.62 -16.15 6.93
C ILE A 519 -1.47 -16.66 5.48
N LEU A 520 -1.16 -15.79 4.53
CA LEU A 520 -0.95 -16.17 3.13
C LEU A 520 0.29 -17.05 2.95
N GLN A 521 1.38 -16.77 3.67
CA GLN A 521 2.56 -17.64 3.68
C GLN A 521 2.24 -19.02 4.27
N TYR A 522 1.52 -19.07 5.39
CA TYR A 522 1.10 -20.34 5.99
C TYR A 522 0.23 -21.17 5.04
N ARG A 523 -0.73 -20.52 4.36
CA ARG A 523 -1.54 -21.17 3.32
C ARG A 523 -0.69 -21.76 2.20
N GLN A 524 0.32 -21.03 1.72
CA GLN A 524 1.22 -21.53 0.69
C GLN A 524 2.04 -22.73 1.16
N LEU A 525 2.47 -22.73 2.43
CA LEU A 525 3.18 -23.85 3.04
C LEU A 525 2.28 -25.09 3.18
N ASP A 526 1.04 -24.96 3.65
CA ASP A 526 0.08 -26.09 3.74
C ASP A 526 -0.19 -26.71 2.36
N ILE A 527 -0.42 -25.88 1.33
CA ILE A 527 -0.61 -26.36 -0.04
C ILE A 527 0.61 -27.16 -0.52
N SER A 528 1.82 -26.64 -0.27
CA SER A 528 3.05 -27.31 -0.67
C SER A 528 3.24 -28.64 0.07
N GLN A 529 2.96 -28.70 1.37
CA GLN A 529 3.07 -29.93 2.16
C GLN A 529 2.09 -31.00 1.65
N ARG A 530 0.83 -30.64 1.44
CA ARG A 530 -0.18 -31.56 0.91
C ARG A 530 0.13 -32.01 -0.51
N PHE A 531 0.67 -31.13 -1.35
CA PHE A 531 1.13 -31.50 -2.69
C PHE A 531 2.28 -32.52 -2.64
N GLN A 532 3.24 -32.32 -1.72
CA GLN A 532 4.32 -33.28 -1.48
C GLN A 532 3.78 -34.62 -0.97
N GLU A 533 2.84 -34.63 -0.03
CA GLU A 533 2.20 -35.86 0.47
C GLU A 533 1.43 -36.59 -0.63
N THR A 534 0.66 -35.86 -1.43
CA THR A 534 -0.10 -36.43 -2.56
C THR A 534 0.84 -36.97 -3.62
N SER A 535 1.92 -36.25 -3.93
CA SER A 535 2.97 -36.70 -4.86
C SER A 535 3.66 -37.96 -4.33
N ARG A 536 3.93 -38.02 -3.02
CA ARG A 536 4.51 -39.20 -2.38
C ARG A 536 3.57 -40.40 -2.45
N ARG A 537 2.29 -40.24 -2.08
CA ARG A 537 1.27 -41.30 -2.22
C ARG A 537 1.12 -41.75 -3.66
N SER A 538 1.14 -40.82 -4.62
CA SER A 538 1.11 -41.14 -6.04
C SER A 538 2.34 -41.91 -6.50
N ALA A 539 3.53 -41.57 -6.00
CA ALA A 539 4.76 -42.30 -6.28
C ALA A 539 4.72 -43.71 -5.69
N ASP A 540 4.24 -43.87 -4.46
CA ASP A 540 4.05 -45.18 -3.81
C ASP A 540 3.06 -46.05 -4.61
N HIS A 541 1.93 -45.48 -5.03
CA HIS A 541 0.95 -46.19 -5.86
C HIS A 541 1.53 -46.59 -7.22
N MET A 542 2.29 -45.70 -7.87
CA MET A 542 2.98 -45.99 -9.13
C MET A 542 4.04 -47.09 -8.96
N GLN A 543 4.76 -47.11 -7.84
CA GLN A 543 5.71 -48.17 -7.53
C GLN A 543 5.00 -49.53 -7.40
N VAL A 544 3.86 -49.57 -6.71
CA VAL A 544 3.06 -50.78 -6.56
C VAL A 544 2.50 -51.24 -7.91
N MET A 545 1.94 -50.32 -8.72
CA MET A 545 1.42 -50.65 -10.06
C MET A 545 2.53 -51.12 -11.00
N ALA A 546 3.69 -50.47 -11.00
CA ALA A 546 4.84 -50.89 -11.79
C ALA A 546 5.32 -52.29 -11.40
N ASN A 547 5.33 -52.61 -10.09
CA ASN A 547 5.71 -53.95 -9.63
C ASN A 547 4.69 -55.02 -10.03
N LYS A 548 3.38 -54.74 -9.91
CA LYS A 548 2.31 -55.62 -10.42
C LYS A 548 2.44 -55.85 -11.94
N THR A 549 2.63 -54.78 -12.70
CA THR A 549 2.84 -54.83 -14.16
C THR A 549 4.07 -55.66 -14.51
N ARG A 550 5.17 -55.54 -13.73
CA ARG A 550 6.39 -56.34 -13.92
C ARG A 550 6.10 -57.83 -13.73
N VAL A 551 5.32 -58.21 -12.72
CA VAL A 551 4.95 -59.61 -12.46
C VAL A 551 4.02 -60.15 -13.56
N GLU A 552 3.04 -59.37 -13.99
CA GLU A 552 2.16 -59.74 -15.11
C GLU A 552 2.96 -59.95 -16.40
N THR A 553 3.92 -59.07 -16.68
CA THR A 553 4.84 -59.20 -17.83
C THR A 553 5.72 -60.45 -17.72
N ALA A 554 6.25 -60.76 -16.54
CA ALA A 554 7.05 -61.96 -16.31
C ALA A 554 6.21 -63.24 -16.51
N SER A 555 4.96 -63.24 -16.05
CA SER A 555 4.03 -64.36 -16.22
C SER A 555 3.67 -64.58 -17.69
N MET A 556 3.46 -63.50 -18.44
CA MET A 556 3.26 -63.57 -19.90
C MET A 556 4.43 -64.27 -20.58
N HIS A 557 5.67 -63.93 -20.22
CA HIS A 557 6.85 -64.58 -20.77
C HIS A 557 6.95 -66.07 -20.40
N VAL A 558 6.61 -66.47 -19.17
CA VAL A 558 6.63 -67.89 -18.76
C VAL A 558 5.64 -68.73 -19.58
N ILE A 559 4.41 -68.24 -19.78
CA ILE A 559 3.39 -68.94 -20.59
C ILE A 559 3.90 -69.13 -22.02
N THR A 560 4.49 -68.09 -22.63
CA THR A 560 5.01 -68.20 -24.01
C THR A 560 6.09 -69.27 -24.15
N VAL A 561 7.01 -69.39 -23.19
CA VAL A 561 8.06 -70.42 -23.21
C VAL A 561 7.47 -71.83 -23.11
N VAL A 562 6.49 -72.04 -22.21
CA VAL A 562 5.80 -73.32 -22.06
C VAL A 562 5.11 -73.71 -23.37
N THR A 563 4.35 -72.78 -23.98
CA THR A 563 3.66 -73.07 -25.24
C THR A 563 4.61 -73.43 -26.39
N MET A 564 5.79 -72.80 -26.46
CA MET A 564 6.77 -73.08 -27.52
C MET A 564 7.38 -74.48 -27.42
N ILE A 565 7.46 -75.06 -26.21
CA ILE A 565 7.95 -76.43 -26.00
C ILE A 565 6.86 -77.44 -26.34
N PHE A 566 5.63 -77.22 -25.86
CA PHE A 566 4.56 -78.22 -25.98
C PHE A 566 3.87 -78.24 -27.34
N LEU A 567 3.73 -77.10 -28.02
CA LEU A 567 2.97 -77.02 -29.27
C LEU A 567 3.57 -77.90 -30.39
N PRO A 568 4.90 -77.91 -30.62
CA PRO A 568 5.52 -78.80 -31.62
C PRO A 568 5.38 -80.29 -31.26
N ALA A 569 5.55 -80.67 -29.98
CA ALA A 569 5.33 -82.04 -29.53
C ALA A 569 3.89 -82.50 -29.77
N THR A 570 2.93 -81.64 -29.42
CA THR A 570 1.51 -81.95 -29.52
C THR A 570 1.09 -82.07 -30.98
N PHE A 571 1.61 -81.20 -31.86
CA PHE A 571 1.41 -81.31 -33.31
C PHE A 571 1.96 -82.62 -33.87
N VAL A 572 3.18 -83.01 -33.49
CA VAL A 572 3.77 -84.28 -33.94
C VAL A 572 3.00 -85.48 -33.39
N ALA A 573 2.58 -85.45 -32.11
CA ALA A 573 1.79 -86.52 -31.50
C ALA A 573 0.42 -86.70 -32.17
N THR A 574 -0.28 -85.60 -32.43
CA THR A 574 -1.56 -85.62 -33.16
C THR A 574 -1.38 -86.07 -34.61
N PHE A 575 -0.28 -85.70 -35.27
CA PHE A 575 0.06 -86.19 -36.60
C PHE A 575 0.29 -87.71 -36.62
N PHE A 576 1.03 -88.29 -35.66
CA PHE A 576 1.20 -89.74 -35.54
C PHE A 576 -0.10 -90.47 -35.16
N GLN A 577 -1.01 -89.83 -34.41
CA GLN A 577 -2.34 -90.36 -34.09
C GLN A 577 -3.28 -90.39 -35.30
N SER A 578 -3.08 -89.52 -36.31
CA SER A 578 -3.96 -89.41 -37.47
C SER A 578 -4.00 -90.64 -38.40
N GLY A 579 -3.17 -91.66 -38.13
CA GLY A 579 -3.17 -92.92 -38.88
C GLY A 579 -2.44 -92.86 -40.23
N VAL A 580 -1.67 -91.80 -40.50
CA VAL A 580 -0.93 -91.60 -41.76
C VAL A 580 0.24 -92.57 -41.94
N PHE A 581 0.80 -93.11 -40.85
CA PHE A 581 1.78 -94.19 -40.93
C PHE A 581 1.05 -95.54 -40.95
N LEU A 582 1.40 -96.42 -41.88
CA LEU A 582 0.97 -97.81 -41.91
C LEU A 582 2.18 -98.66 -41.52
N TRP A 583 2.13 -99.32 -40.36
CA TRP A 583 3.20 -100.18 -39.87
C TRP A 583 3.12 -101.52 -40.60
N ASN A 584 3.81 -101.61 -41.73
CA ASN A 584 3.74 -102.79 -42.61
C ASN A 584 4.51 -103.97 -42.00
N ASN A 585 3.79 -105.00 -41.56
CA ASN A 585 4.34 -106.32 -41.22
C ASN A 585 3.73 -107.35 -42.18
N ASP A 586 4.27 -107.45 -43.38
CA ASP A 586 4.06 -108.62 -44.25
C ASP A 586 5.06 -109.71 -43.79
N SER A 587 4.75 -110.99 -43.58
CA SER A 587 3.60 -111.89 -43.78
C SER A 587 4.08 -113.30 -43.33
N PRO A 588 3.31 -114.41 -43.33
CA PRO A 588 1.87 -114.59 -43.09
C PRO A 588 1.53 -115.87 -42.24
N SER A 589 0.23 -116.15 -42.07
CA SER A 589 -0.42 -117.39 -41.57
C SER A 589 -0.32 -117.64 -40.06
N GLN A 590 -1.39 -117.95 -39.32
CA GLN A 590 -2.60 -118.67 -39.63
C GLN A 590 -3.71 -118.21 -38.68
N VAL A 591 -4.94 -118.16 -39.19
CA VAL A 591 -6.18 -118.04 -38.42
C VAL A 591 -6.30 -119.26 -37.50
N ASN A 592 -6.45 -119.06 -36.20
CA ASN A 592 -7.40 -119.79 -35.37
C ASN A 592 -7.68 -119.06 -34.05
N VAL A 593 -8.93 -119.24 -33.65
CA VAL A 593 -9.67 -118.52 -32.62
C VAL A 593 -9.14 -118.81 -31.21
N MET A 594 -9.30 -117.80 -30.35
CA MET A 594 -9.32 -117.83 -28.88
C MET A 594 -7.99 -117.54 -28.19
N GLU A 595 -7.80 -116.27 -27.79
CA GLU A 595 -6.80 -115.93 -26.76
C GLU A 595 -7.45 -115.10 -25.65
N GLN A 596 -7.52 -115.75 -24.51
CA GLN A 596 -7.54 -115.18 -23.17
C GLN A 596 -6.27 -114.32 -23.00
N THR A 597 -6.26 -113.47 -21.97
CA THR A 597 -5.06 -112.88 -21.35
C THR A 597 -4.30 -111.77 -22.09
N GLY A 598 -4.41 -110.56 -21.52
CA GLY A 598 -3.30 -109.63 -21.40
C GLY A 598 -2.60 -109.24 -22.69
N GLU A 599 -3.23 -108.37 -23.49
CA GLU A 599 -2.46 -107.56 -24.43
C GLU A 599 -1.54 -106.65 -23.65
N SER A 600 -0.33 -107.16 -23.44
CA SER A 600 0.83 -106.42 -22.98
C SER A 600 0.93 -105.21 -23.89
N TYR A 601 0.86 -104.01 -23.31
CA TYR A 601 1.24 -102.77 -23.98
C TYR A 601 2.62 -103.02 -24.60
N LYS A 602 2.66 -103.37 -25.90
CA LYS A 602 3.92 -103.58 -26.60
C LYS A 602 4.50 -102.20 -26.81
N TYR A 603 5.30 -101.75 -25.84
CA TYR A 603 6.17 -100.60 -25.99
C TYR A 603 7.03 -100.84 -27.23
N ARG A 604 6.63 -100.25 -28.35
CA ARG A 604 7.43 -100.29 -29.57
C ARG A 604 8.44 -99.17 -29.47
N ALA A 605 9.65 -99.53 -29.07
CA ALA A 605 10.78 -98.63 -28.99
C ALA A 605 10.98 -97.86 -30.31
N ASP A 606 10.71 -98.48 -31.47
CA ASP A 606 10.90 -97.88 -32.78
C ASP A 606 9.93 -96.72 -33.07
N GLY A 607 8.66 -96.82 -32.66
CA GLY A 607 7.67 -95.76 -32.85
C GLY A 607 7.91 -94.56 -31.91
N PHE A 608 8.28 -94.85 -30.66
CA PHE A 608 8.68 -93.82 -29.69
C PHE A 608 9.99 -93.14 -30.09
N SER A 609 10.96 -93.91 -30.64
CA SER A 609 12.23 -93.39 -31.16
C SER A 609 12.01 -92.46 -32.35
N LEU A 610 11.14 -92.82 -33.31
CA LEU A 610 10.80 -91.96 -34.44
C LEU A 610 10.07 -90.67 -34.00
N PHE A 611 9.12 -90.79 -33.07
CA PHE A 611 8.46 -89.63 -32.46
C PHE A 611 9.46 -88.69 -31.79
N ALA A 612 10.38 -89.21 -30.97
CA ALA A 612 11.42 -88.43 -30.32
C ALA A 612 12.41 -87.81 -31.34
N ALA A 613 12.79 -88.57 -32.37
CA ALA A 613 13.71 -88.13 -33.41
C ALA A 613 13.17 -86.97 -34.26
N VAL A 614 11.85 -86.84 -34.40
CA VAL A 614 11.22 -85.73 -35.13
C VAL A 614 10.80 -84.58 -34.20
N SER A 615 10.22 -84.89 -33.04
CA SER A 615 9.71 -83.87 -32.11
C SER A 615 10.82 -83.08 -31.41
N VAL A 616 11.91 -83.73 -30.99
CA VAL A 616 13.00 -83.07 -30.25
C VAL A 616 13.74 -82.04 -31.12
N PRO A 617 14.13 -82.32 -32.37
CA PRO A 617 14.73 -81.30 -33.24
C PRO A 617 13.78 -80.12 -33.51
N MET A 618 12.48 -80.38 -33.67
CA MET A 618 11.48 -79.34 -33.90
C MET A 618 11.34 -78.41 -32.68
N MET A 619 11.38 -78.96 -31.45
CA MET A 619 11.48 -78.17 -30.22
C MET A 619 12.77 -77.36 -30.15
N VAL A 620 13.92 -77.94 -30.51
CA VAL A 620 15.21 -77.24 -30.49
C VAL A 620 15.21 -76.07 -31.49
N VAL A 621 14.63 -76.25 -32.68
CA VAL A 621 14.51 -75.19 -33.68
C VAL A 621 13.57 -74.08 -33.22
N THR A 622 12.39 -74.41 -32.70
CA THR A 622 11.41 -73.42 -32.22
C THR A 622 11.91 -72.62 -31.01
N VAL A 623 12.51 -73.29 -30.02
CA VAL A 623 13.17 -72.63 -28.88
C VAL A 623 14.41 -71.83 -29.33
N GLY A 624 15.19 -72.34 -30.28
CA GLY A 624 16.36 -71.67 -30.83
C GLY A 624 16.02 -70.37 -31.57
N ILE A 625 14.97 -70.38 -32.40
CA ILE A 625 14.44 -69.19 -33.08
C ILE A 625 13.96 -68.18 -32.05
N TRP A 626 13.22 -68.62 -31.04
CA TRP A 626 12.75 -67.71 -29.98
C TRP A 626 13.90 -67.11 -29.17
N LEU A 627 14.90 -67.90 -28.76
CA LEU A 627 16.09 -67.39 -28.08
C LEU A 627 16.84 -66.38 -28.94
N TYR A 628 16.96 -66.64 -30.23
CA TYR A 628 17.56 -65.71 -31.19
C TYR A 628 16.77 -64.39 -31.29
N VAL A 629 15.44 -64.46 -31.41
CA VAL A 629 14.55 -63.29 -31.46
C VAL A 629 14.55 -62.52 -30.13
N PHE A 630 14.53 -63.22 -29.00
CA PHE A 630 14.58 -62.63 -27.66
C PHE A 630 15.92 -61.93 -27.39
N LEU A 631 17.04 -62.58 -27.71
CA LEU A 631 18.38 -62.00 -27.56
C LEU A 631 18.64 -60.84 -28.54
N SER A 632 18.14 -60.93 -29.77
CA SER A 632 18.26 -59.84 -30.75
C SER A 632 17.40 -58.63 -30.37
N MET A 633 16.18 -58.82 -29.88
CA MET A 633 15.35 -57.74 -29.32
C MET A 633 15.97 -57.14 -28.05
N ARG A 634 16.52 -57.95 -27.14
CA ARG A 634 17.22 -57.46 -25.94
C ARG A 634 18.48 -56.66 -26.29
N ARG A 635 19.26 -57.11 -27.29
CA ARG A 635 20.42 -56.37 -27.82
C ARG A 635 20.03 -55.12 -28.61
N SER A 636 18.85 -55.11 -29.24
CA SER A 636 18.31 -53.93 -29.94
C SER A 636 17.82 -52.87 -28.95
N MET A 637 17.12 -53.27 -27.88
CA MET A 637 16.75 -52.38 -26.77
C MET A 637 17.97 -51.82 -26.03
N ALA A 638 19.00 -52.63 -25.78
CA ALA A 638 20.25 -52.16 -25.18
C ALA A 638 20.99 -51.14 -26.07
N ARG A 639 20.91 -51.29 -27.40
CA ARG A 639 21.44 -50.31 -28.36
C ARG A 639 20.61 -49.03 -28.45
N ARG A 640 19.28 -49.12 -28.23
CA ARG A 640 18.37 -47.95 -28.18
C ARG A 640 18.47 -47.15 -26.87
N MET A 641 18.91 -47.77 -25.76
CA MET A 641 19.05 -47.11 -24.46
C MET A 641 20.45 -46.56 -24.15
N GLY A 642 21.38 -46.53 -25.11
CA GLY A 642 22.60 -45.70 -25.07
C GLY A 642 23.27 -45.49 -23.69
N VAL A 643 23.63 -46.56 -22.98
CA VAL A 643 24.54 -46.44 -21.82
C VAL A 643 25.88 -47.05 -22.22
N THR A 644 26.83 -46.17 -22.49
CA THR A 644 28.25 -46.47 -22.62
C THR A 644 28.73 -47.17 -21.35
N SER A 645 29.26 -48.37 -21.53
CA SER A 645 30.00 -49.09 -20.51
C SER A 645 31.26 -48.32 -20.13
N SER A 646 31.38 -47.94 -18.86
CA SER A 646 32.68 -47.87 -18.19
C SER A 646 32.57 -48.36 -16.75
N ARG A 647 32.89 -49.66 -16.59
CA ARG A 647 33.79 -50.22 -15.57
C ARG A 647 33.40 -50.01 -14.10
N TRP A 648 32.66 -50.98 -13.56
CA TRP A 648 32.63 -51.29 -12.13
C TRP A 648 33.61 -52.44 -11.83
N SER A 649 34.69 -52.16 -11.10
CA SER A 649 35.50 -53.17 -10.41
C SER A 649 35.01 -53.31 -8.97
N TRP A 650 34.71 -54.54 -8.55
CA TRP A 650 34.45 -54.90 -7.16
C TRP A 650 35.76 -54.97 -6.36
N GLY A 651 35.75 -54.46 -5.13
CA GLY A 651 36.88 -54.57 -4.19
C GLY A 651 36.50 -54.22 -2.74
N SER A 652 36.19 -55.27 -1.96
CA SER A 652 36.36 -55.48 -0.51
C SER A 652 36.28 -54.34 0.53
N ARG A 653 35.34 -54.54 1.48
CA ARG A 653 35.50 -54.62 2.96
C ARG A 653 36.57 -53.74 3.66
N GLY A 654 36.13 -52.97 4.67
CA GLY A 654 36.95 -52.66 5.87
C GLY A 654 36.65 -51.35 6.62
N SER A 655 35.95 -51.47 7.77
CA SER A 655 36.26 -50.89 9.10
C SER A 655 36.83 -49.45 9.29
N HIS A 656 36.16 -48.72 10.20
CA HIS A 656 36.64 -47.69 11.17
C HIS A 656 37.57 -46.52 10.74
N GLY A 657 37.24 -45.30 11.20
CA GLY A 657 38.25 -44.28 11.57
C GLY A 657 37.93 -42.82 11.24
N VAL A 658 37.40 -42.10 12.24
CA VAL A 658 37.75 -40.76 12.77
C VAL A 658 38.77 -39.86 12.01
N ALA A 659 38.43 -38.55 11.92
CA ALA A 659 39.31 -37.34 11.84
C ALA A 659 40.17 -37.15 10.56
N THR A 660 40.58 -35.98 10.06
CA THR A 660 40.53 -34.53 10.36
C THR A 660 41.22 -33.81 9.20
N ALA A 661 40.82 -32.55 8.94
CA ALA A 661 41.64 -31.37 8.57
C ALA A 661 42.56 -31.33 7.31
N GLU A 662 42.59 -30.11 6.73
CA GLU A 662 43.69 -29.46 5.98
C GLU A 662 44.07 -29.99 4.58
N ASP A 663 44.44 -29.20 3.57
CA ASP A 663 44.60 -27.75 3.45
C ASP A 663 44.68 -27.33 1.95
N GLY A 664 44.41 -26.05 1.70
CA GLY A 664 45.13 -25.17 0.79
C GLY A 664 45.48 -25.53 -0.67
N LYS A 665 44.94 -24.68 -1.56
CA LYS A 665 45.65 -23.74 -2.47
C LYS A 665 45.52 -23.91 -4.00
N MET A 666 44.98 -22.81 -4.54
CA MET A 666 45.46 -21.98 -5.66
C MET A 666 45.41 -22.50 -7.10
N GLY A 667 44.77 -21.69 -7.96
CA GLY A 667 45.45 -21.24 -9.18
C GLY A 667 44.60 -21.13 -10.46
N ALA A 668 44.03 -19.93 -10.67
CA ALA A 668 44.07 -19.12 -11.89
C ALA A 668 43.42 -19.58 -13.23
N GLY A 669 42.78 -18.60 -13.89
CA GLY A 669 42.66 -18.46 -15.34
C GLY A 669 41.28 -18.81 -15.91
N ALA A 670 40.33 -17.89 -16.09
CA ALA A 670 40.24 -16.85 -17.12
C ALA A 670 39.58 -17.32 -18.45
N LEU A 671 38.58 -16.53 -18.89
CA LEU A 671 38.01 -16.39 -20.25
C LEU A 671 37.09 -17.53 -20.74
N GLY A 672 35.92 -17.29 -21.34
CA GLY A 672 35.38 -16.05 -21.87
C GLY A 672 33.89 -16.15 -22.23
N GLU A 673 33.41 -14.99 -22.65
CA GLU A 673 32.08 -14.60 -23.14
C GLU A 673 31.52 -15.55 -24.22
N VAL A 674 30.19 -15.78 -24.20
CA VAL A 674 29.18 -15.13 -25.06
C VAL A 674 27.88 -15.01 -24.27
#